data_AF-A0A2N2SHJ7-F1
#
_entry.id   AF-A0A2N2SHJ7-F1
#
_cell.length_a   1.000
_cell.length_b   1.000
_cell.length_c   1.000
_cell.angle_alpha   90.00
_cell.angle_beta   90.00
_cell.angle_gamma   90.00
#
_symmetry.space_group_name_H-M   'P 1'
#
loop_
_entity.id
_entity.type
_entity.pdbx_description
1 polymer ?
#
loop_
_entity_poly.entity_id
_entity_poly.type
_entity_poly.pdbx_seq_one_letter_code
_entity_poly.pdbx_strand_id
1 'polypeptide(L)'
;MNNPASDETRNAASLAEMGNKLAFTKKLQAVTNKIHATRNIDEIILEVSQDIRALFEADRITLYVISEDNKSIVSKVKTGLKEFKELKLAINPQSIAGYVAFHKVMLNITDVYDDAELAKISPEIRFLKEVDKKTGFRTRQMLVFPIINADDNSLLGVVQIINSMSGLPFSSMAEEGAPELANTLAIALNQRRTPIGVIKSKYDLLVSEGIISSAELELAQRSARKKGKDLEEILIEEFQVKPADIGKSLSTFFGVPLESFKVDRIKPMDLLRNLKPDYVLANGWIPVDETKDDGLIIIAPDPEKVKSSRIVTNIFPRHSKISYRVCLNRDFNNTVSQFYGASAMAGDIDDILSTMDDEDEDYGRTTEDVSAASDNELVKLVNKIIIDAYNQGASDIHIEPYPEKGKTEVRFRKDGSLMNYIEIPPSYRNSLIARIKIMCDLDISERRKPQDGKIKFKKFGPLDIELRVATIPTAGGMEDVVMRILAAGKPIPLDKLGLSEHNLDKIKQLITKPYGLFFVCGPTGSGKTTTLHSALGYINTPETKIWTAEDPVEITQKGLRQVQVNKKAGLDFAMVMKAFLRADPDVIMVGEMRDKETVSTGIEASLTGHLVFATLHTNSAPESIIRLLDMGMDPFNFADALIGVLAQRLGKRLCECKKPYTPDANEIKSMLNEYCEELKNTSSWKQDPEGAYKAIYQQWVKSFGNEKGQLTLYKATGCEKCNGSGYKGRVGLHELLEGTDTMKRNIQEHARVAEMFATALEDGMRTLKQDGIEKVLQGITDIKQVRTVCIK
;
A
#
# COMPACT_ATOMS: atom_id res chain seq x y z
N MET A 1 -55.03 -73.82 -24.74
CA MET A 1 -53.98 -73.73 -23.70
C MET A 1 -52.99 -72.66 -24.15
N ASN A 2 -53.24 -71.40 -23.78
CA ASN A 2 -52.32 -70.29 -24.03
C ASN A 2 -51.60 -70.00 -22.72
N ASN A 3 -50.26 -70.03 -22.75
CA ASN A 3 -49.41 -69.90 -21.58
C ASN A 3 -49.25 -68.41 -21.20
N PRO A 4 -49.69 -67.92 -20.01
CA PRO A 4 -49.63 -66.50 -19.65
C PRO A 4 -48.21 -65.99 -19.34
N ALA A 5 -47.24 -66.90 -19.17
CA ALA A 5 -45.91 -66.57 -18.66
C ALA A 5 -44.97 -65.84 -19.67
N SER A 6 -45.31 -65.80 -20.96
CA SER A 6 -44.48 -65.17 -21.99
C SER A 6 -44.77 -63.69 -22.25
N ASP A 7 -45.90 -63.15 -21.78
CA ASP A 7 -46.31 -61.76 -22.01
C ASP A 7 -45.91 -60.84 -20.85
N GLU A 8 -45.91 -61.35 -19.61
CA GLU A 8 -45.45 -60.59 -18.43
C GLU A 8 -43.93 -60.35 -18.45
N THR A 9 -43.13 -61.31 -18.95
CA THR A 9 -41.67 -61.15 -19.09
C THR A 9 -41.30 -60.17 -20.22
N ARG A 10 -42.10 -60.09 -21.29
CA ARG A 10 -41.92 -59.10 -22.36
C ARG A 10 -42.32 -57.69 -21.93
N ASN A 11 -43.42 -57.54 -21.19
CA ASN A 11 -43.83 -56.26 -20.63
C ASN A 11 -42.88 -55.75 -19.52
N ALA A 12 -42.35 -56.63 -18.67
CA ALA A 12 -41.35 -56.26 -17.66
C ALA A 12 -40.01 -55.82 -18.28
N ALA A 13 -39.56 -56.50 -19.34
CA ALA A 13 -38.37 -56.10 -20.10
C ALA A 13 -38.57 -54.75 -20.81
N SER A 14 -39.74 -54.52 -21.41
CA SER A 14 -40.11 -53.24 -22.05
C SER A 14 -40.19 -52.07 -21.06
N LEU A 15 -40.76 -52.28 -19.87
CA LEU A 15 -40.81 -51.27 -18.80
C LEU A 15 -39.42 -50.95 -18.22
N ALA A 16 -38.56 -51.96 -18.06
CA ALA A 16 -37.18 -51.77 -17.62
C ALA A 16 -36.32 -51.03 -18.67
N GLU A 17 -36.50 -51.35 -19.95
CA GLU A 17 -35.83 -50.68 -21.06
C GLU A 17 -36.28 -49.22 -21.19
N MET A 18 -37.57 -48.95 -21.03
CA MET A 18 -38.13 -47.59 -21.02
C MET A 18 -37.66 -46.78 -19.79
N GLY A 19 -37.53 -47.42 -18.63
CA GLY A 19 -36.96 -46.82 -17.42
C GLY A 19 -35.49 -46.46 -17.57
N ASN A 20 -34.69 -47.34 -18.18
CA ASN A 20 -33.28 -47.09 -18.48
C ASN A 20 -33.11 -45.98 -19.51
N LYS A 21 -33.96 -45.94 -20.55
CA LYS A 21 -33.98 -44.87 -21.56
C LYS A 21 -34.28 -43.51 -20.93
N LEU A 22 -35.29 -43.44 -20.07
CA LEU A 22 -35.64 -42.21 -19.35
C LEU A 22 -34.52 -41.74 -18.40
N ALA A 23 -33.85 -42.67 -17.72
CA ALA A 23 -32.72 -42.36 -16.83
C ALA A 23 -31.51 -41.83 -17.62
N PHE A 24 -31.21 -42.43 -18.76
CA PHE A 24 -30.15 -41.97 -19.66
C PHE A 24 -30.44 -40.56 -20.19
N THR A 25 -31.66 -40.29 -20.69
CA THR A 25 -32.07 -38.96 -21.16
C THR A 25 -31.99 -37.90 -20.06
N LYS A 26 -32.37 -38.22 -18.82
CA LYS A 26 -32.22 -37.28 -17.68
C LYS A 26 -30.76 -36.97 -17.38
N LYS A 27 -29.88 -37.97 -17.39
CA LYS A 27 -28.43 -37.77 -17.21
C LYS A 27 -27.86 -36.93 -18.35
N LEU A 28 -28.24 -37.21 -19.60
CA LEU A 28 -27.82 -36.47 -20.79
C LEU A 28 -28.23 -34.99 -20.69
N GLN A 29 -29.49 -34.71 -20.32
CA GLN A 29 -29.97 -33.34 -20.12
C GLN A 29 -29.20 -32.60 -19.01
N ALA A 30 -28.81 -33.28 -17.93
CA ALA A 30 -27.99 -32.70 -16.86
C ALA A 30 -26.58 -32.34 -17.35
N VAL A 31 -25.96 -33.20 -18.17
CA VAL A 31 -24.67 -32.92 -18.82
C VAL A 31 -24.80 -31.74 -19.78
N THR A 32 -25.86 -31.70 -20.59
CA THR A 32 -26.15 -30.60 -21.52
C THR A 32 -26.27 -29.25 -20.82
N ASN A 33 -27.01 -29.19 -19.71
CA ASN A 33 -27.14 -27.97 -18.92
C ASN A 33 -25.79 -27.50 -18.35
N LYS A 34 -24.93 -28.42 -17.89
CA LYS A 34 -23.58 -28.08 -17.42
C LYS A 34 -22.70 -27.55 -18.55
N ILE A 35 -22.76 -28.15 -19.75
CA ILE A 35 -22.02 -27.67 -20.93
C ILE A 35 -22.38 -26.21 -21.22
N HIS A 36 -23.67 -25.86 -21.22
CA HIS A 36 -24.11 -24.48 -21.43
C HIS A 36 -23.65 -23.52 -20.33
N ALA A 37 -23.52 -23.97 -19.08
CA ALA A 37 -23.15 -23.14 -17.93
C ALA A 37 -21.64 -22.80 -17.83
N THR A 38 -20.76 -23.61 -18.42
CA THR A 38 -19.30 -23.34 -18.44
C THR A 38 -18.97 -22.06 -19.22
N ARG A 39 -17.83 -21.41 -18.96
CA ARG A 39 -17.46 -20.15 -19.65
C ARG A 39 -16.35 -20.30 -20.69
N ASN A 40 -15.50 -21.33 -20.58
CA ASN A 40 -14.36 -21.55 -21.48
C ASN A 40 -14.28 -23.02 -21.97
N ILE A 41 -13.72 -23.24 -23.16
CA ILE A 41 -13.52 -24.56 -23.79
C ILE A 41 -12.65 -25.48 -22.91
N ASP A 42 -11.61 -24.93 -22.27
CA ASP A 42 -10.73 -25.71 -21.38
C ASP A 42 -11.47 -26.23 -20.14
N GLU A 43 -12.47 -25.48 -19.67
CA GLU A 43 -13.33 -25.86 -18.53
C GLU A 43 -14.31 -26.97 -18.94
N ILE A 44 -14.85 -26.93 -20.17
CA ILE A 44 -15.64 -28.03 -20.75
C ILE A 44 -14.81 -29.32 -20.79
N ILE A 45 -13.57 -29.26 -21.28
CA ILE A 45 -12.70 -30.44 -21.40
C ILE A 45 -12.38 -31.04 -20.02
N LEU A 46 -12.27 -30.23 -18.96
CA LEU A 46 -11.82 -30.70 -17.65
C LEU A 46 -12.95 -31.09 -16.70
N GLU A 47 -14.02 -30.31 -16.62
CA GLU A 47 -15.11 -30.52 -15.66
C GLU A 47 -16.20 -31.42 -16.24
N VAL A 48 -16.61 -31.17 -17.49
CA VAL A 48 -17.70 -31.90 -18.14
C VAL A 48 -17.25 -33.29 -18.60
N SER A 49 -15.96 -33.50 -18.89
CA SER A 49 -15.47 -34.82 -19.32
C SER A 49 -15.73 -35.93 -18.28
N GLN A 50 -15.72 -35.61 -16.99
CA GLN A 50 -16.07 -36.57 -15.94
C GLN A 50 -17.55 -36.96 -15.99
N ASP A 51 -18.42 -35.98 -16.22
CA ASP A 51 -19.87 -36.18 -16.32
C ASP A 51 -20.24 -36.96 -17.61
N ILE A 52 -19.60 -36.66 -18.75
CA ILE A 52 -19.81 -37.41 -20.00
C ILE A 52 -19.30 -38.84 -19.84
N ARG A 53 -18.13 -39.04 -19.23
CA ARG A 53 -17.62 -40.38 -18.93
C ARG A 53 -18.62 -41.18 -18.08
N ALA A 54 -19.24 -40.55 -17.09
CA ALA A 54 -20.26 -41.18 -16.25
C ALA A 54 -21.59 -41.43 -17.00
N LEU A 55 -21.98 -40.55 -17.93
CA LEU A 55 -23.16 -40.71 -18.78
C LEU A 55 -23.07 -41.95 -19.66
N PHE A 56 -21.91 -42.17 -20.29
CA PHE A 56 -21.66 -43.31 -21.18
C PHE A 56 -21.12 -44.54 -20.46
N GLU A 57 -20.99 -44.49 -19.13
CA GLU A 57 -20.43 -45.55 -18.30
C GLU A 57 -19.13 -46.10 -18.88
N ALA A 58 -18.18 -45.20 -19.17
CA ALA A 58 -16.94 -45.51 -19.86
C ALA A 58 -15.70 -45.39 -18.95
N ASP A 59 -14.62 -46.09 -19.28
CA ASP A 59 -13.35 -45.99 -18.56
C ASP A 59 -12.68 -44.63 -18.80
N ARG A 60 -12.67 -44.20 -20.08
CA ARG A 60 -12.02 -42.98 -20.53
C ARG A 60 -12.80 -42.26 -21.62
N ILE A 61 -12.62 -40.96 -21.66
CA ILE A 61 -13.08 -40.10 -22.75
C ILE A 61 -11.93 -39.23 -23.22
N THR A 62 -11.90 -38.93 -24.50
CA THR A 62 -11.01 -37.94 -25.08
C THR A 62 -11.82 -37.03 -25.99
N LEU A 63 -11.79 -35.73 -25.71
CA LEU A 63 -12.36 -34.70 -26.55
C LEU A 63 -11.23 -34.05 -27.34
N TYR A 64 -11.28 -34.16 -28.66
CA TYR A 64 -10.37 -33.47 -29.56
C TYR A 64 -11.05 -32.23 -30.12
N VAL A 65 -10.30 -31.14 -30.19
CA VAL A 65 -10.70 -29.90 -30.87
C VAL A 65 -9.86 -29.77 -32.14
N ILE A 66 -10.47 -29.31 -33.23
CA ILE A 66 -9.72 -29.07 -34.46
C ILE A 66 -8.69 -27.94 -34.26
N SER A 67 -7.48 -28.12 -34.79
CA SER A 67 -6.43 -27.11 -34.77
C SER A 67 -6.75 -25.92 -35.67
N GLU A 68 -6.10 -24.78 -35.44
CA GLU A 68 -6.29 -23.56 -36.24
C GLU A 68 -6.02 -23.74 -37.73
N ASP A 69 -5.10 -24.64 -38.10
CA ASP A 69 -4.78 -24.96 -39.49
C ASP A 69 -5.81 -25.89 -40.16
N ASN A 70 -6.85 -26.33 -39.43
CA ASN A 70 -7.87 -27.31 -39.84
C ASN A 70 -7.31 -28.65 -40.39
N LYS A 71 -6.04 -28.97 -40.15
CA LYS A 71 -5.38 -30.19 -40.66
C LYS A 71 -5.26 -31.29 -39.61
N SER A 72 -5.49 -30.97 -38.35
CA SER A 72 -5.33 -31.92 -37.25
C SER A 72 -6.39 -31.71 -36.16
N ILE A 73 -6.55 -32.72 -35.33
CA ILE A 73 -7.35 -32.68 -34.11
C ILE A 73 -6.40 -32.82 -32.91
N VAL A 74 -6.60 -32.00 -31.89
CA VAL A 74 -5.72 -31.90 -30.72
C VAL A 74 -6.53 -32.20 -29.47
N SER A 75 -6.07 -33.14 -28.64
CA SER A 75 -6.61 -33.35 -27.30
C SER A 75 -5.64 -32.81 -26.24
N LYS A 76 -6.18 -32.11 -25.24
CA LYS A 76 -5.43 -31.69 -24.05
C LYS A 76 -5.56 -32.76 -22.96
N VAL A 77 -4.45 -33.38 -22.57
CA VAL A 77 -4.44 -34.42 -21.52
C VAL A 77 -3.72 -33.91 -20.28
N LYS A 78 -4.36 -34.05 -19.11
CA LYS A 78 -3.76 -33.71 -17.81
C LYS A 78 -2.98 -34.91 -17.27
N THR A 79 -1.66 -34.81 -17.17
CA THR A 79 -0.80 -35.84 -16.54
C THR A 79 -0.26 -35.32 -15.22
N GLY A 80 -0.89 -35.71 -14.10
CA GLY A 80 -0.36 -35.41 -12.77
C GLY A 80 -0.22 -33.91 -12.45
N LEU A 81 0.46 -33.59 -11.35
CA LEU A 81 0.59 -32.24 -10.84
C LEU A 81 1.45 -31.36 -11.78
N LYS A 82 0.75 -30.57 -12.60
CA LYS A 82 1.21 -29.36 -13.33
C LYS A 82 1.83 -29.50 -14.72
N GLU A 83 1.71 -30.62 -15.43
CA GLU A 83 2.05 -30.69 -16.86
C GLU A 83 0.90 -31.22 -17.73
N PHE A 84 0.66 -30.53 -18.85
CA PHE A 84 -0.27 -30.93 -19.91
C PHE A 84 0.56 -31.43 -21.11
N LYS A 85 0.21 -32.60 -21.65
CA LYS A 85 0.71 -33.04 -22.96
C LYS A 85 -0.42 -32.95 -23.97
N GLU A 86 -0.13 -32.33 -25.12
CA GLU A 86 -1.03 -32.29 -26.26
C GLU A 86 -0.79 -33.50 -27.15
N LEU A 87 -1.86 -34.24 -27.45
CA LEU A 87 -1.83 -35.29 -28.47
C LEU A 87 -2.47 -34.74 -29.74
N LYS A 88 -1.66 -34.55 -30.79
CA LYS A 88 -2.05 -34.03 -32.10
C LYS A 88 -2.16 -35.19 -33.09
N LEU A 89 -3.35 -35.40 -33.66
CA LEU A 89 -3.62 -36.41 -34.69
C LEU A 89 -3.98 -35.71 -36.00
N ALA A 90 -3.42 -36.16 -37.12
CA ALA A 90 -3.78 -35.65 -38.43
C ALA A 90 -5.23 -36.04 -38.79
N ILE A 91 -5.95 -35.14 -39.47
CA ILE A 91 -7.27 -35.45 -40.04
C ILE A 91 -7.04 -36.24 -41.34
N ASN A 92 -6.86 -37.54 -41.19
CA ASN A 92 -6.69 -38.48 -42.29
C ASN A 92 -7.31 -39.85 -41.93
N PRO A 93 -7.52 -40.74 -42.92
CA PRO A 93 -8.11 -42.06 -42.69
C PRO A 93 -7.27 -43.05 -41.86
N GLN A 94 -6.07 -42.69 -41.39
CA GLN A 94 -5.13 -43.65 -40.80
C GLN A 94 -5.41 -43.98 -39.33
N SER A 95 -6.02 -43.07 -38.58
CA SER A 95 -6.39 -43.28 -37.18
C SER A 95 -7.90 -43.26 -37.01
N ILE A 96 -8.46 -43.94 -36.02
CA ILE A 96 -9.92 -44.00 -35.79
C ILE A 96 -10.52 -42.59 -35.62
N ALA A 97 -9.94 -41.77 -34.75
CA ALA A 97 -10.40 -40.39 -34.54
C ALA A 97 -10.16 -39.49 -35.77
N GLY A 98 -9.05 -39.68 -36.48
CA GLY A 98 -8.78 -38.97 -37.75
C GLY A 98 -9.74 -39.35 -38.87
N TYR A 99 -10.13 -40.62 -38.96
CA TYR A 99 -11.11 -41.12 -39.92
C TYR A 99 -12.50 -40.53 -39.65
N VAL A 100 -12.93 -40.54 -38.39
CA VAL A 100 -14.18 -39.90 -37.95
C VAL A 100 -14.17 -38.40 -38.26
N ALA A 101 -13.05 -37.71 -38.01
CA ALA A 101 -12.88 -36.31 -38.39
C ALA A 101 -12.98 -36.08 -39.91
N PHE A 102 -12.30 -36.93 -40.70
CA PHE A 102 -12.19 -36.78 -42.15
C PHE A 102 -13.51 -37.07 -42.86
N HIS A 103 -14.20 -38.15 -42.48
CA HIS A 103 -15.46 -38.57 -43.10
C HIS A 103 -16.70 -38.00 -42.41
N LYS A 104 -16.57 -37.44 -41.20
CA LYS A 104 -17.67 -36.91 -40.39
C LYS A 104 -18.76 -37.96 -40.10
N VAL A 105 -18.33 -39.19 -39.80
CA VAL A 105 -19.21 -40.33 -39.47
C VAL A 105 -18.96 -40.83 -38.05
N MET A 106 -20.00 -41.31 -37.37
CA MET A 106 -19.87 -41.99 -36.08
C MET A 106 -19.46 -43.45 -36.29
N LEU A 107 -18.59 -43.97 -35.42
CA LEU A 107 -18.17 -45.36 -35.38
C LEU A 107 -18.37 -45.92 -33.98
N ASN A 108 -19.00 -47.09 -33.87
CA ASN A 108 -19.03 -47.91 -32.67
C ASN A 108 -18.27 -49.21 -32.96
N ILE A 109 -17.06 -49.32 -32.45
CA ILE A 109 -16.13 -50.41 -32.73
C ILE A 109 -16.10 -51.34 -31.52
N THR A 110 -16.33 -52.63 -31.76
CA THR A 110 -16.43 -53.65 -30.72
C THR A 110 -15.06 -54.11 -30.22
N ASP A 111 -14.08 -54.30 -31.10
CA ASP A 111 -12.67 -54.52 -30.75
C ASP A 111 -11.72 -53.76 -31.69
N VAL A 112 -11.08 -52.71 -31.17
CA VAL A 112 -10.11 -51.91 -31.93
C VAL A 112 -8.80 -52.65 -32.26
N TYR A 113 -8.56 -53.83 -31.67
CA TYR A 113 -7.43 -54.68 -32.05
C TYR A 113 -7.78 -55.72 -33.13
N ASP A 114 -9.07 -55.89 -33.47
CA ASP A 114 -9.50 -56.72 -34.58
C ASP A 114 -9.29 -55.98 -35.91
N ASP A 115 -8.16 -56.27 -36.56
CA ASP A 115 -7.81 -55.66 -37.84
C ASP A 115 -8.82 -56.02 -38.95
N ALA A 116 -9.60 -57.13 -38.83
CA ALA A 116 -10.65 -57.50 -39.78
C ALA A 116 -11.94 -56.68 -39.57
N GLU A 117 -12.28 -56.32 -38.34
CA GLU A 117 -13.35 -55.37 -38.03
C GLU A 117 -13.03 -53.98 -38.57
N LEU A 118 -11.81 -53.48 -38.32
CA LEU A 118 -11.36 -52.19 -38.83
C LEU A 118 -11.34 -52.15 -40.37
N ALA A 119 -10.89 -53.24 -41.02
CA ALA A 119 -10.86 -53.35 -42.47
C ALA A 119 -12.26 -53.33 -43.11
N LYS A 120 -13.32 -53.76 -42.40
CA LYS A 120 -14.71 -53.63 -42.88
C LYS A 120 -15.17 -52.17 -42.91
N ILE A 121 -14.61 -51.32 -42.05
CA ILE A 121 -14.91 -49.88 -42.02
C ILE A 121 -14.11 -49.17 -43.11
N SER A 122 -12.78 -49.37 -43.13
CA SER A 122 -11.90 -48.90 -44.20
C SER A 122 -10.56 -49.63 -44.15
N PRO A 123 -9.98 -50.00 -45.32
CA PRO A 123 -8.69 -50.70 -45.38
C PRO A 123 -7.51 -49.87 -44.84
N GLU A 124 -7.67 -48.54 -44.71
CA GLU A 124 -6.64 -47.61 -44.27
C GLU A 124 -6.63 -47.35 -42.76
N ILE A 125 -7.74 -47.64 -42.05
CA ILE A 125 -7.84 -47.38 -40.61
C ILE A 125 -6.92 -48.33 -39.84
N ARG A 126 -6.15 -47.76 -38.92
CA ARG A 126 -5.34 -48.50 -37.94
C ARG A 126 -5.59 -47.97 -36.54
N PHE A 127 -5.65 -48.88 -35.58
CA PHE A 127 -5.60 -48.51 -34.17
C PHE A 127 -4.14 -48.24 -33.74
N LEU A 128 -3.90 -47.13 -33.05
CA LEU A 128 -2.58 -46.71 -32.59
C LEU A 128 -2.16 -47.48 -31.33
N LYS A 129 -1.80 -48.77 -31.50
CA LYS A 129 -1.41 -49.70 -30.42
C LYS A 129 -0.26 -49.17 -29.53
N GLU A 130 0.58 -48.28 -30.05
CA GLU A 130 1.69 -47.66 -29.30
C GLU A 130 1.24 -46.75 -28.15
N VAL A 131 0.03 -46.16 -28.23
CA VAL A 131 -0.52 -45.32 -27.14
C VAL A 131 -0.90 -46.19 -25.94
N ASP A 132 -1.53 -47.33 -26.17
CA ASP A 132 -1.84 -48.34 -25.15
C ASP A 132 -0.56 -48.87 -24.50
N LYS A 133 0.44 -49.26 -25.31
CA LYS A 133 1.73 -49.77 -24.81
C LYS A 133 2.44 -48.77 -23.89
N LYS A 134 2.44 -47.48 -24.25
CA LYS A 134 3.08 -46.42 -23.44
C LYS A 134 2.33 -46.10 -22.14
N THR A 135 1.00 -46.24 -22.14
CA THR A 135 0.17 -45.88 -20.98
C THR A 135 -0.15 -47.05 -20.07
N GLY A 136 0.13 -48.29 -20.50
CA GLY A 136 -0.27 -49.51 -19.79
C GLY A 136 -1.79 -49.75 -19.78
N PHE A 137 -2.56 -48.92 -20.49
CA PHE A 137 -4.02 -49.02 -20.58
C PHE A 137 -4.39 -49.84 -21.82
N ARG A 138 -5.33 -50.78 -21.67
CA ARG A 138 -5.81 -51.61 -22.79
C ARG A 138 -7.12 -51.07 -23.32
N THR A 139 -7.11 -50.56 -24.54
CA THR A 139 -8.32 -50.21 -25.26
C THR A 139 -8.92 -51.46 -25.93
N ARG A 140 -10.22 -51.69 -25.71
CA ARG A 140 -10.99 -52.78 -26.31
C ARG A 140 -11.99 -52.21 -27.30
N GLN A 141 -12.94 -51.42 -26.82
CA GLN A 141 -14.03 -50.87 -27.63
C GLN A 141 -13.98 -49.34 -27.67
N MET A 142 -14.49 -48.77 -28.75
CA MET A 142 -14.55 -47.32 -28.94
C MET A 142 -15.86 -46.87 -29.58
N LEU A 143 -16.53 -45.90 -28.96
CA LEU A 143 -17.58 -45.10 -29.59
C LEU A 143 -16.99 -43.73 -29.92
N VAL A 144 -16.90 -43.41 -31.21
CA VAL A 144 -16.24 -42.20 -31.70
C VAL A 144 -17.17 -41.44 -32.62
N PHE A 145 -17.40 -40.17 -32.36
CA PHE A 145 -18.33 -39.35 -33.13
C PHE A 145 -17.81 -37.92 -33.35
N PRO A 146 -18.12 -37.31 -34.51
CA PRO A 146 -17.68 -35.97 -34.84
C PRO A 146 -18.57 -34.93 -34.14
N ILE A 147 -17.98 -33.79 -33.80
CA ILE A 147 -18.71 -32.58 -33.43
C ILE A 147 -18.74 -31.69 -34.66
N ILE A 148 -19.92 -31.48 -35.20
CA ILE A 148 -20.14 -30.77 -36.46
C ILE A 148 -20.99 -29.54 -36.18
N ASN A 149 -20.63 -28.42 -36.79
CA ASN A 149 -21.47 -27.24 -36.75
C ASN A 149 -22.72 -27.45 -37.62
N ALA A 150 -23.90 -27.19 -37.05
CA ALA A 150 -25.17 -27.38 -37.74
C ALA A 150 -25.36 -26.40 -38.92
N ASP A 151 -24.75 -25.21 -38.85
CA ASP A 151 -24.97 -24.14 -39.83
C ASP A 151 -24.22 -24.36 -41.16
N ASP A 152 -22.95 -24.78 -41.09
CA ASP A 152 -22.05 -24.88 -42.26
C ASP A 152 -21.46 -26.29 -42.47
N ASN A 153 -21.91 -27.27 -41.67
CA ASN A 153 -21.42 -28.65 -41.68
C ASN A 153 -19.90 -28.74 -41.44
N SER A 154 -19.26 -27.73 -40.84
CA SER A 154 -17.82 -27.73 -40.54
C SER A 154 -17.49 -28.63 -39.34
N LEU A 155 -16.31 -29.26 -39.36
CA LEU A 155 -15.84 -30.05 -38.23
C LEU A 155 -15.32 -29.12 -37.13
N LEU A 156 -15.85 -29.27 -35.91
CA LEU A 156 -15.42 -28.53 -34.73
C LEU A 156 -14.50 -29.36 -33.83
N GLY A 157 -14.68 -30.68 -33.83
CA GLY A 157 -13.93 -31.60 -32.98
C GLY A 157 -14.38 -33.05 -33.13
N VAL A 158 -13.83 -33.93 -32.31
CA VAL A 158 -14.20 -35.36 -32.25
C VAL A 158 -14.25 -35.80 -30.79
N VAL A 159 -15.28 -36.56 -30.43
CA VAL A 159 -15.37 -37.23 -29.12
C VAL A 159 -15.02 -38.69 -29.31
N GLN A 160 -14.14 -39.20 -28.46
CA GLN A 160 -13.73 -40.59 -28.41
C GLN A 160 -14.03 -41.15 -27.01
N ILE A 161 -14.94 -42.10 -26.92
CA ILE A 161 -15.33 -42.79 -25.68
C ILE A 161 -14.75 -44.20 -25.72
N ILE A 162 -14.05 -44.59 -24.66
CA ILE A 162 -13.20 -45.78 -24.64
C ILE A 162 -13.62 -46.70 -23.50
N ASN A 163 -13.87 -47.98 -23.84
CA ASN A 163 -14.26 -49.08 -22.96
C ASN A 163 -15.51 -48.80 -22.11
N SER A 164 -16.59 -49.55 -22.31
CA SER A 164 -17.69 -49.56 -21.35
C SER A 164 -17.26 -50.27 -20.07
N MET A 165 -17.71 -49.74 -18.94
CA MET A 165 -17.58 -50.35 -17.61
C MET A 165 -18.22 -51.74 -17.54
N SER A 166 -19.20 -52.03 -18.40
CA SER A 166 -19.83 -53.35 -18.53
C SER A 166 -18.94 -54.39 -19.23
N GLY A 167 -17.89 -53.94 -19.93
CA GLY A 167 -17.04 -54.78 -20.77
C GLY A 167 -17.69 -55.27 -22.07
N LEU A 168 -18.93 -54.85 -22.36
CA LEU A 168 -19.68 -55.12 -23.59
C LEU A 168 -19.68 -53.88 -24.50
N PRO A 169 -19.85 -54.03 -25.84
CA PRO A 169 -19.95 -52.91 -26.78
C PRO A 169 -20.94 -51.84 -26.33
N PHE A 170 -20.68 -50.58 -26.72
CA PHE A 170 -21.59 -49.48 -26.36
C PHE A 170 -22.99 -49.74 -26.91
N SER A 171 -23.99 -49.56 -26.06
CA SER A 171 -25.38 -49.90 -26.38
C SER A 171 -25.96 -48.98 -27.47
N SER A 172 -27.05 -49.42 -28.10
CA SER A 172 -27.81 -48.58 -29.04
C SER A 172 -28.27 -47.26 -28.41
N MET A 173 -28.53 -47.23 -27.10
CA MET A 173 -28.85 -46.00 -26.37
C MET A 173 -27.69 -44.99 -26.36
N ALA A 174 -26.45 -45.47 -26.24
CA ALA A 174 -25.27 -44.62 -26.32
C ALA A 174 -25.09 -44.07 -27.75
N GLU A 175 -25.34 -44.88 -28.78
CA GLU A 175 -25.35 -44.43 -30.18
C GLU A 175 -26.44 -43.38 -30.45
N GLU A 176 -27.64 -43.55 -29.88
CA GLU A 176 -28.74 -42.58 -30.00
C GLU A 176 -28.44 -41.26 -29.27
N GLY A 177 -27.76 -41.31 -28.12
CA GLY A 177 -27.43 -40.13 -27.32
C GLY A 177 -26.21 -39.33 -27.79
N ALA A 178 -25.29 -39.97 -28.52
CA ALA A 178 -24.06 -39.33 -28.98
C ALA A 178 -24.31 -38.11 -29.91
N PRO A 179 -25.23 -38.16 -30.90
CA PRO A 179 -25.57 -37.00 -31.72
C PRO A 179 -26.13 -35.81 -30.92
N GLU A 180 -26.96 -36.06 -29.91
CA GLU A 180 -27.52 -34.99 -29.07
C GLU A 180 -26.40 -34.29 -28.28
N LEU A 181 -25.50 -35.05 -27.67
CA LEU A 181 -24.33 -34.50 -27.01
C LEU A 181 -23.41 -33.75 -28.00
N ALA A 182 -23.20 -34.30 -29.20
CA ALA A 182 -22.40 -33.67 -30.24
C ALA A 182 -22.97 -32.31 -30.64
N ASN A 183 -24.29 -32.19 -30.80
CA ASN A 183 -24.95 -30.93 -31.10
C ASN A 183 -24.81 -29.91 -29.96
N THR A 184 -24.96 -30.34 -28.70
CA THR A 184 -24.73 -29.45 -27.55
C THR A 184 -23.29 -28.94 -27.51
N LEU A 185 -22.31 -29.83 -27.70
CA LEU A 185 -20.90 -29.45 -27.77
C LEU A 185 -20.62 -28.56 -28.96
N ALA A 186 -21.28 -28.78 -30.11
CA ALA A 186 -21.14 -27.94 -31.29
C ALA A 186 -21.60 -26.50 -31.01
N ILE A 187 -22.77 -26.33 -30.38
CA ILE A 187 -23.28 -25.00 -30.00
C ILE A 187 -22.32 -24.32 -29.02
N ALA A 188 -21.85 -25.05 -28.01
CA ALA A 188 -20.94 -24.50 -27.01
C ALA A 188 -19.56 -24.12 -27.58
N LEU A 189 -19.02 -24.93 -28.50
CA LEU A 189 -17.77 -24.64 -29.20
C LEU A 189 -17.95 -23.52 -30.22
N ASN A 190 -19.09 -23.43 -30.91
CA ASN A 190 -19.34 -22.44 -31.95
C ASN A 190 -19.63 -21.04 -31.38
N GLN A 191 -20.46 -20.93 -30.33
CA GLN A 191 -20.72 -19.67 -29.62
C GLN A 191 -19.46 -19.06 -28.99
N ARG A 192 -18.43 -19.89 -28.78
CA ARG A 192 -17.15 -19.50 -28.16
C ARG A 192 -15.98 -19.53 -29.16
N ARG A 193 -16.26 -19.97 -30.40
CA ARG A 193 -15.50 -19.70 -31.63
C ARG A 193 -16.02 -18.40 -32.25
N THR A 194 -16.05 -17.33 -31.46
CA THR A 194 -15.82 -16.02 -32.09
C THR A 194 -14.50 -16.16 -32.84
N PRO A 195 -14.41 -15.75 -34.13
CA PRO A 195 -13.19 -15.99 -34.89
C PRO A 195 -12.04 -15.40 -34.09
N ILE A 196 -11.14 -16.24 -33.62
CA ILE A 196 -9.75 -15.84 -33.51
C ILE A 196 -9.34 -15.70 -34.97
N GLY A 197 -9.72 -14.58 -35.58
CA GLY A 197 -8.77 -13.98 -36.50
C GLY A 197 -7.48 -13.95 -35.71
N VAL A 198 -6.41 -14.51 -36.27
CA VAL A 198 -5.08 -14.17 -35.79
C VAL A 198 -5.04 -12.65 -35.88
N ILE A 199 -5.39 -11.98 -34.77
CA ILE A 199 -5.16 -10.58 -34.59
C ILE A 199 -3.66 -10.58 -34.64
N LYS A 200 -3.12 -10.20 -35.81
CA LYS A 200 -1.68 -10.08 -35.95
C LYS A 200 -1.24 -9.24 -34.77
N SER A 201 -0.52 -9.85 -33.85
CA SER A 201 0.00 -9.08 -32.73
C SER A 201 1.12 -8.22 -33.29
N LYS A 202 1.26 -7.02 -32.74
CA LYS A 202 2.43 -6.18 -33.02
C LYS A 202 3.77 -6.84 -32.64
N TYR A 203 3.73 -8.01 -31.99
CA TYR A 203 4.86 -8.85 -31.60
C TYR A 203 5.03 -10.14 -32.43
N ASP A 204 4.18 -10.39 -33.44
CA ASP A 204 4.24 -11.65 -34.21
C ASP A 204 5.54 -11.82 -35.01
N LEU A 205 6.20 -10.71 -35.38
CA LEU A 205 7.49 -10.76 -36.06
C LEU A 205 8.57 -11.41 -35.16
N LEU A 206 8.46 -11.25 -33.84
CA LEU A 206 9.37 -11.90 -32.89
C LEU A 206 9.24 -13.43 -32.95
N VAL A 207 8.02 -13.92 -33.23
CA VAL A 207 7.75 -15.35 -33.37
C VAL A 207 8.18 -15.86 -34.75
N SER A 208 7.86 -15.12 -35.82
CA SER A 208 8.20 -15.54 -37.18
C SER A 208 9.70 -15.49 -37.48
N GLU A 209 10.45 -14.58 -36.84
CA GLU A 209 11.91 -14.53 -36.92
C GLU A 209 12.61 -15.48 -35.92
N GLY A 210 11.85 -16.24 -35.13
CA GLY A 210 12.38 -17.25 -34.21
C GLY A 210 13.10 -16.67 -32.98
N ILE A 211 12.81 -15.42 -32.63
CA ILE A 211 13.38 -14.73 -31.46
C ILE A 211 12.75 -15.27 -30.17
N ILE A 212 11.44 -15.56 -30.21
CA ILE A 212 10.69 -16.25 -29.16
C ILE A 212 9.72 -17.25 -29.81
N SER A 213 9.37 -18.32 -29.10
CA SER A 213 8.30 -19.22 -29.52
C SER A 213 6.91 -18.63 -29.24
N SER A 214 5.88 -19.15 -29.92
CA SER A 214 4.49 -18.78 -29.64
C SER A 214 4.09 -19.05 -28.19
N ALA A 215 4.56 -20.16 -27.63
CA ALA A 215 4.32 -20.52 -26.23
C ALA A 215 4.98 -19.54 -25.24
N GLU A 216 6.18 -19.05 -25.56
CA GLU A 216 6.87 -18.03 -24.75
C GLU A 216 6.17 -16.67 -24.81
N LEU A 217 5.69 -16.25 -25.99
CA LEU A 217 4.90 -15.02 -26.12
C LEU A 217 3.61 -15.09 -25.30
N GLU A 218 2.91 -16.23 -25.29
CA GLU A 218 1.73 -16.42 -24.44
C GLU A 218 2.07 -16.43 -22.93
N LEU A 219 3.22 -16.98 -22.56
CA LEU A 219 3.68 -16.98 -21.17
C LEU A 219 4.04 -15.56 -20.72
N ALA A 220 4.69 -14.79 -21.59
CA ALA A 220 4.98 -13.36 -21.37
C ALA A 220 3.69 -12.55 -21.18
N GLN A 221 2.68 -12.76 -22.01
CA GLN A 221 1.36 -12.13 -21.87
C GLN A 221 0.67 -12.48 -20.55
N ARG A 222 0.74 -13.74 -20.12
CA ARG A 222 0.20 -14.18 -18.82
C ARG A 222 0.97 -13.58 -17.64
N SER A 223 2.29 -13.53 -17.72
CA SER A 223 3.15 -12.92 -16.69
C SER A 223 2.85 -11.42 -16.56
N ALA A 224 2.75 -10.70 -17.68
CA ALA A 224 2.37 -9.28 -17.75
C ALA A 224 1.03 -9.02 -17.04
N ARG A 225 -0.01 -9.80 -17.36
CA ARG A 225 -1.34 -9.69 -16.72
C ARG A 225 -1.31 -9.99 -15.22
N LYS A 226 -0.56 -11.02 -14.80
CA LYS A 226 -0.47 -11.41 -13.38
C LYS A 226 0.29 -10.37 -12.54
N LYS A 227 1.32 -9.75 -13.11
CA LYS A 227 2.16 -8.76 -12.43
C LYS A 227 1.68 -7.32 -12.60
N GLY A 228 0.72 -7.08 -13.49
CA GLY A 228 0.26 -5.72 -13.82
C GLY A 228 1.34 -4.88 -14.50
N LYS A 229 2.26 -5.51 -15.24
CA LYS A 229 3.35 -4.85 -15.98
C LYS A 229 3.08 -4.85 -17.49
N ASP A 230 3.74 -3.96 -18.22
CA ASP A 230 3.70 -3.93 -19.68
C ASP A 230 4.37 -5.17 -20.29
N LEU A 231 3.82 -5.66 -21.41
CA LEU A 231 4.36 -6.85 -22.09
C LEU A 231 5.80 -6.63 -22.59
N GLU A 232 6.13 -5.41 -23.04
CA GLU A 232 7.48 -5.06 -23.49
C GLU A 232 8.51 -5.21 -22.36
N GLU A 233 8.16 -4.82 -21.13
CA GLU A 233 9.04 -4.98 -19.97
C GLU A 233 9.27 -6.46 -19.65
N ILE A 234 8.21 -7.28 -19.69
CA ILE A 234 8.33 -8.72 -19.45
C ILE A 234 9.17 -9.41 -20.53
N LEU A 235 8.97 -9.05 -21.80
CA LEU A 235 9.78 -9.59 -22.91
C LEU A 235 11.26 -9.28 -22.73
N ILE A 236 11.61 -8.10 -22.21
CA ILE A 236 13.00 -7.69 -21.96
C ILE A 236 13.55 -8.35 -20.67
N GLU A 237 12.83 -8.28 -19.56
CA GLU A 237 13.30 -8.73 -18.25
C GLU A 237 13.33 -10.26 -18.09
N GLU A 238 12.28 -10.96 -18.54
CA GLU A 238 12.09 -12.39 -18.29
C GLU A 238 12.50 -13.26 -19.48
N PHE A 239 12.26 -12.78 -20.71
CA PHE A 239 12.50 -13.53 -21.95
C PHE A 239 13.74 -13.05 -22.71
N GLN A 240 14.46 -12.06 -22.17
CA GLN A 240 15.73 -11.54 -22.70
C GLN A 240 15.66 -11.07 -24.18
N VAL A 241 14.49 -10.66 -24.64
CA VAL A 241 14.31 -10.11 -25.99
C VAL A 241 14.96 -8.73 -26.06
N LYS A 242 15.77 -8.47 -27.08
CA LYS A 242 16.45 -7.17 -27.22
C LYS A 242 15.45 -6.09 -27.61
N PRO A 243 15.55 -4.86 -27.05
CA PRO A 243 14.67 -3.74 -27.42
C PRO A 243 14.66 -3.44 -28.93
N ALA A 244 15.78 -3.64 -29.61
CA ALA A 244 15.88 -3.44 -31.07
C ALA A 244 14.99 -4.40 -31.86
N ASP A 245 14.88 -5.65 -31.41
CA ASP A 245 14.06 -6.68 -32.06
C ASP A 245 12.56 -6.38 -31.85
N ILE A 246 12.19 -5.93 -30.65
CA ILE A 246 10.84 -5.45 -30.35
C ILE A 246 10.50 -4.25 -31.24
N GLY A 247 11.39 -3.26 -31.32
CA GLY A 247 11.21 -2.08 -32.15
C GLY A 247 11.05 -2.42 -33.65
N LYS A 248 11.80 -3.41 -34.15
CA LYS A 248 11.68 -3.91 -35.52
C LYS A 248 10.32 -4.57 -35.78
N SER A 249 9.83 -5.37 -34.81
CA SER A 249 8.49 -5.96 -34.86
C SER A 249 7.40 -4.88 -34.93
N LEU A 250 7.49 -3.87 -34.06
CA LEU A 250 6.55 -2.74 -34.05
C LEU A 250 6.59 -1.94 -35.36
N SER A 251 7.78 -1.62 -35.87
CA SER A 251 7.96 -0.86 -37.11
C SER A 251 7.37 -1.58 -38.33
N THR A 252 7.59 -2.90 -38.41
CA THR A 252 7.03 -3.74 -39.48
C THR A 252 5.52 -3.86 -39.38
N PHE A 253 4.98 -3.99 -38.16
CA PHE A 253 3.55 -4.10 -37.92
C PHE A 253 2.79 -2.81 -38.30
N PHE A 254 3.27 -1.65 -37.85
CA PHE A 254 2.60 -0.36 -38.10
C PHE A 254 2.98 0.28 -39.44
N GLY A 255 3.97 -0.26 -40.15
CA GLY A 255 4.45 0.27 -41.43
C GLY A 255 5.06 1.68 -41.31
N VAL A 256 5.64 2.03 -40.16
CA VAL A 256 6.28 3.33 -39.90
C VAL A 256 7.69 3.15 -39.33
N PRO A 257 8.62 4.10 -39.53
CA PRO A 257 9.97 4.01 -38.99
C PRO A 257 9.99 3.92 -37.45
N LEU A 258 10.97 3.18 -36.92
CA LEU A 258 11.28 3.14 -35.49
C LEU A 258 12.06 4.40 -35.09
N GLU A 259 11.62 5.06 -34.02
CA GLU A 259 12.34 6.16 -33.36
C GLU A 259 12.69 5.74 -31.92
N SER A 260 13.96 5.45 -31.68
CA SER A 260 14.46 5.13 -30.34
C SER A 260 14.75 6.38 -29.51
N PHE A 261 14.84 6.19 -28.19
CA PHE A 261 15.24 7.23 -27.26
C PHE A 261 16.65 7.78 -27.57
N LYS A 262 16.80 9.10 -27.53
CA LYS A 262 18.07 9.82 -27.79
C LYS A 262 18.38 10.77 -26.64
N VAL A 263 19.48 10.54 -25.93
CA VAL A 263 19.87 11.31 -24.72
C VAL A 263 20.19 12.78 -25.06
N ASP A 264 20.68 13.03 -26.26
CA ASP A 264 21.06 14.34 -26.80
C ASP A 264 19.93 15.06 -27.53
N ARG A 265 18.69 14.54 -27.47
CA ARG A 265 17.53 15.16 -28.12
C ARG A 265 17.21 16.52 -27.51
N ILE A 266 17.26 17.56 -28.34
CA ILE A 266 16.89 18.92 -27.98
C ILE A 266 15.36 19.02 -27.85
N LYS A 267 14.88 19.67 -26.78
CA LYS A 267 13.44 19.88 -26.53
C LYS A 267 12.87 20.92 -27.50
N PRO A 268 11.86 20.58 -28.34
CA PRO A 268 11.24 21.53 -29.25
C PRO A 268 10.20 22.38 -28.50
N MET A 269 10.63 23.51 -27.93
CA MET A 269 9.79 24.38 -27.09
C MET A 269 8.52 24.86 -27.81
N ASP A 270 8.62 25.23 -29.09
CA ASP A 270 7.50 25.74 -29.87
C ASP A 270 6.40 24.71 -30.12
N LEU A 271 6.78 23.44 -30.31
CA LEU A 271 5.83 22.35 -30.55
C LEU A 271 5.16 21.87 -29.25
N LEU A 272 5.82 22.03 -28.10
CA LEU A 272 5.34 21.56 -26.81
C LEU A 272 4.58 22.62 -26.02
N ARG A 273 4.55 23.88 -26.47
CA ARG A 273 3.98 25.04 -25.75
C ARG A 273 2.56 24.79 -25.23
N ASN A 274 1.73 24.08 -25.99
CA ASN A 274 0.33 23.79 -25.64
C ASN A 274 0.06 22.32 -25.25
N LEU A 275 1.11 21.52 -25.08
CA LEU A 275 1.00 20.10 -24.74
C LEU A 275 1.49 19.85 -23.31
N LYS A 276 0.57 19.50 -22.40
CA LYS A 276 0.88 19.14 -21.01
C LYS A 276 1.35 17.67 -20.91
N PRO A 277 2.23 17.31 -19.96
CA PRO A 277 2.75 15.95 -19.81
C PRO A 277 1.63 14.93 -19.57
N ASP A 278 0.64 15.24 -18.72
CA ASP A 278 -0.48 14.33 -18.45
C ASP A 278 -1.32 14.06 -19.71
N TYR A 279 -1.49 15.08 -20.55
CA TYR A 279 -2.20 14.94 -21.82
C TYR A 279 -1.42 14.05 -22.79
N VAL A 280 -0.10 14.25 -22.89
CA VAL A 280 0.80 13.44 -23.71
C VAL A 280 0.81 11.98 -23.25
N LEU A 281 0.91 11.73 -21.94
CA LEU A 281 0.88 10.38 -21.35
C LEU A 281 -0.47 9.69 -21.56
N ALA A 282 -1.58 10.41 -21.34
CA ALA A 282 -2.92 9.85 -21.50
C ALA A 282 -3.26 9.51 -22.98
N ASN A 283 -2.78 10.33 -23.92
CA ASN A 283 -3.05 10.14 -25.35
C ASN A 283 -1.98 9.34 -26.09
N GLY A 284 -0.80 9.15 -25.50
CA GLY A 284 0.26 8.28 -26.01
C GLY A 284 0.99 8.78 -27.26
N TRP A 285 1.22 10.10 -27.39
CA TRP A 285 1.98 10.67 -28.51
C TRP A 285 2.64 12.00 -28.14
N ILE A 286 3.77 12.32 -28.78
CA ILE A 286 4.50 13.58 -28.54
C ILE A 286 5.23 14.05 -29.82
N PRO A 287 5.21 15.35 -30.15
CA PRO A 287 6.04 15.89 -31.23
C PRO A 287 7.49 15.99 -30.76
N VAL A 288 8.41 15.54 -31.62
CA VAL A 288 9.83 15.46 -31.25
C VAL A 288 10.75 16.35 -32.07
N ASP A 289 10.34 16.69 -33.29
CA ASP A 289 11.13 17.51 -34.20
C ASP A 289 10.27 18.00 -35.37
N GLU A 290 10.72 19.04 -36.07
CA GLU A 290 10.14 19.53 -37.32
C GLU A 290 11.26 19.79 -38.33
N THR A 291 11.26 19.04 -39.44
CA THR A 291 12.28 19.16 -40.48
C THR A 291 11.67 19.56 -41.81
N LYS A 292 12.45 20.21 -42.69
CA LYS A 292 12.00 20.61 -44.03
C LYS A 292 11.61 19.41 -44.91
N ASP A 293 12.28 18.27 -44.71
CA ASP A 293 12.09 17.08 -45.54
C ASP A 293 10.97 16.18 -45.01
N ASP A 294 10.88 15.93 -43.70
CA ASP A 294 9.88 15.01 -43.11
C ASP A 294 8.66 15.71 -42.50
N GLY A 295 8.66 17.04 -42.38
CA GLY A 295 7.60 17.80 -41.72
C GLY A 295 7.61 17.59 -40.19
N LEU A 296 6.43 17.65 -39.57
CA LEU A 296 6.26 17.46 -38.13
C LEU A 296 6.41 15.98 -37.75
N ILE A 297 7.41 15.64 -36.94
CA ILE A 297 7.69 14.27 -36.53
C ILE A 297 7.01 13.98 -35.18
N ILE A 298 6.13 12.98 -35.18
CA ILE A 298 5.42 12.50 -33.99
C ILE A 298 5.89 11.10 -33.63
N ILE A 299 6.26 10.87 -32.37
CA ILE A 299 6.48 9.52 -31.85
C ILE A 299 5.26 9.06 -31.05
N ALA A 300 4.91 7.79 -31.18
CA ALA A 300 3.85 7.15 -30.40
C ALA A 300 4.12 5.64 -30.23
N PRO A 301 3.78 5.03 -29.09
CA PRO A 301 3.79 3.57 -28.96
C PRO A 301 2.73 2.87 -29.82
N ASP A 302 1.65 3.58 -30.15
CA ASP A 302 0.60 3.15 -31.08
C ASP A 302 0.27 4.28 -32.08
N PRO A 303 1.02 4.38 -33.19
CA PRO A 303 0.81 5.42 -34.19
C PRO A 303 -0.54 5.33 -34.91
N GLU A 304 -1.14 4.14 -35.03
CA GLU A 304 -2.40 3.92 -35.74
C GLU A 304 -3.59 4.50 -34.95
N LYS A 305 -3.60 4.30 -33.63
CA LYS A 305 -4.55 4.93 -32.71
C LYS A 305 -4.48 6.46 -32.80
N VAL A 306 -3.28 7.01 -32.84
CA VAL A 306 -3.07 8.47 -32.89
C VAL A 306 -3.53 9.04 -34.23
N LYS A 307 -3.20 8.36 -35.35
CA LYS A 307 -3.68 8.73 -36.69
C LYS A 307 -5.21 8.69 -36.79
N SER A 308 -5.85 7.64 -36.30
CA SER A 308 -7.31 7.47 -36.40
C SER A 308 -8.08 8.49 -35.57
N SER A 309 -7.52 8.89 -34.42
CA SER A 309 -8.11 9.93 -33.55
C SER A 309 -8.11 11.34 -34.15
N ARG A 310 -7.29 11.59 -35.19
CA ARG A 310 -7.04 12.91 -35.79
C ARG A 310 -6.61 14.01 -34.80
N ILE A 311 -6.22 13.64 -33.57
CA ILE A 311 -5.88 14.57 -32.49
C ILE A 311 -4.71 15.47 -32.88
N VAL A 312 -3.65 14.90 -33.48
CA VAL A 312 -2.47 15.67 -33.90
C VAL A 312 -2.82 16.72 -34.95
N THR A 313 -3.65 16.37 -35.93
CA THR A 313 -4.08 17.29 -36.99
C THR A 313 -4.90 18.45 -36.44
N ASN A 314 -5.70 18.22 -35.39
CA ASN A 314 -6.47 19.27 -34.74
C ASN A 314 -5.60 20.24 -33.93
N ILE A 315 -4.52 19.74 -33.30
CA ILE A 315 -3.62 20.56 -32.48
C ILE A 315 -2.60 21.31 -33.35
N PHE A 316 -2.16 20.71 -34.45
CA PHE A 316 -1.21 21.29 -35.40
C PHE A 316 -1.84 21.49 -36.79
N PRO A 317 -2.89 22.34 -36.93
CA PRO A 317 -3.62 22.49 -38.19
C PRO A 317 -2.81 23.18 -39.29
N ARG A 318 -1.70 23.83 -38.94
CA ARG A 318 -0.81 24.56 -39.87
C ARG A 318 0.24 23.67 -40.52
N HIS A 319 0.41 22.44 -40.05
CA HIS A 319 1.42 21.50 -40.56
C HIS A 319 0.81 20.59 -41.63
N SER A 320 1.20 20.81 -42.88
CA SER A 320 0.67 20.06 -44.04
C SER A 320 1.25 18.65 -44.19
N LYS A 321 2.42 18.38 -43.58
CA LYS A 321 3.09 17.07 -43.59
C LYS A 321 3.40 16.62 -42.17
N ILE A 322 2.83 15.49 -41.76
CA ILE A 322 3.04 14.87 -40.44
C ILE A 322 3.61 13.47 -40.63
N SER A 323 4.80 13.22 -40.09
CA SER A 323 5.49 11.93 -40.12
C SER A 323 5.36 11.23 -38.77
N TYR A 324 4.57 10.16 -38.73
CA TYR A 324 4.44 9.33 -37.54
C TYR A 324 5.54 8.26 -37.48
N ARG A 325 6.17 8.11 -36.32
CA ARG A 325 7.18 7.09 -36.02
C ARG A 325 6.76 6.28 -34.80
N VAL A 326 7.09 4.98 -34.80
CA VAL A 326 6.80 4.10 -33.66
C VAL A 326 7.97 4.11 -32.68
N CYS A 327 7.69 3.95 -31.39
CA CYS A 327 8.69 3.80 -30.34
C CYS A 327 8.24 2.75 -29.32
N LEU A 328 9.14 2.26 -28.48
CA LEU A 328 8.78 1.40 -27.35
C LEU A 328 8.09 2.24 -26.26
N ASN A 329 7.26 1.61 -25.41
CA ASN A 329 6.63 2.29 -24.27
C ASN A 329 7.66 2.95 -23.35
N ARG A 330 8.78 2.24 -23.10
CA ARG A 330 9.90 2.78 -22.31
C ARG A 330 10.53 4.01 -22.96
N ASP A 331 10.73 4.00 -24.27
CA ASP A 331 11.36 5.11 -25.00
C ASP A 331 10.45 6.33 -25.07
N PHE A 332 9.13 6.11 -25.21
CA PHE A 332 8.13 7.16 -25.09
C PHE A 332 8.18 7.82 -23.71
N ASN A 333 8.11 7.02 -22.64
CA ASN A 333 8.16 7.53 -21.27
C ASN A 333 9.47 8.28 -21.00
N ASN A 334 10.61 7.75 -21.44
CA ASN A 334 11.90 8.43 -21.31
C ASN A 334 11.96 9.76 -22.08
N THR A 335 11.39 9.82 -23.28
CA THR A 335 11.33 11.06 -24.09
C THR A 335 10.42 12.10 -23.43
N VAL A 336 9.27 11.67 -22.89
CA VAL A 336 8.38 12.52 -22.09
C VAL A 336 9.12 13.01 -20.83
N SER A 337 9.83 12.14 -20.12
CA SER A 337 10.67 12.52 -18.98
C SER A 337 11.87 13.40 -19.37
N GLN A 338 12.39 13.34 -20.59
CA GLN A 338 13.44 14.24 -21.04
C GLN A 338 12.89 15.63 -21.37
N PHE A 339 11.76 15.70 -22.06
CA PHE A 339 11.14 16.97 -22.47
C PHE A 339 10.44 17.67 -21.31
N TYR A 340 9.79 16.91 -20.44
CA TYR A 340 9.06 17.42 -19.29
C TYR A 340 9.78 17.19 -17.99
N GLY A 341 10.54 16.11 -17.79
CA GLY A 341 11.13 15.74 -16.50
C GLY A 341 12.34 16.57 -16.05
N ALA A 342 12.93 17.40 -16.92
CA ALA A 342 13.79 18.51 -16.46
C ALA A 342 12.99 19.64 -15.76
N SER A 343 11.65 19.62 -15.84
CA SER A 343 10.74 20.68 -15.34
C SER A 343 9.49 20.12 -14.59
N ALA A 344 9.24 18.80 -14.59
CA ALA A 344 8.00 18.21 -14.07
C ALA A 344 8.06 17.82 -12.59
N MET A 345 9.24 17.82 -11.96
CA MET A 345 9.38 17.68 -10.50
C MET A 345 10.34 18.70 -9.87
N ALA A 346 10.98 19.51 -10.69
CA ALA A 346 11.78 20.67 -10.33
C ALA A 346 11.30 21.87 -11.15
N GLY A 347 10.02 22.23 -11.03
CA GLY A 347 9.71 23.65 -11.14
C GLY A 347 10.42 24.27 -9.96
N ASP A 348 11.40 25.14 -10.20
CA ASP A 348 11.83 26.00 -9.14
C ASP A 348 10.58 26.71 -8.62
N ILE A 349 10.45 26.85 -7.32
CA ILE A 349 9.32 27.58 -6.75
C ILE A 349 9.31 29.00 -7.33
N ASP A 350 10.51 29.51 -7.64
CA ASP A 350 10.75 30.76 -8.35
C ASP A 350 10.24 30.75 -9.81
N ASP A 351 10.27 29.61 -10.50
CA ASP A 351 9.68 29.46 -11.85
C ASP A 351 8.15 29.48 -11.79
N ILE A 352 7.55 28.86 -10.77
CA ILE A 352 6.09 28.90 -10.55
C ILE A 352 5.66 30.31 -10.13
N LEU A 353 6.43 30.97 -9.26
CA LEU A 353 6.15 32.35 -8.85
C LEU A 353 6.33 33.35 -9.99
N SER A 354 7.36 33.19 -10.84
CA SER A 354 7.61 34.10 -11.96
C SER A 354 6.54 33.98 -13.05
N THR A 355 6.05 32.77 -13.36
CA THR A 355 4.88 32.61 -14.25
C THR A 355 3.61 33.24 -13.66
N MET A 356 3.53 33.32 -12.34
CA MET A 356 2.40 33.94 -11.61
C MET A 356 2.53 35.46 -11.48
N ASP A 357 3.75 36.02 -11.44
CA ASP A 357 4.03 37.46 -11.38
C ASP A 357 3.89 38.14 -12.77
N ASP A 358 4.19 37.44 -13.86
CA ASP A 358 4.07 37.96 -15.24
C ASP A 358 2.60 38.25 -15.66
N GLU A 359 1.61 37.73 -14.93
CA GLU A 359 0.17 38.00 -15.16
C GLU A 359 -0.35 39.23 -14.37
N ASP A 360 0.44 39.80 -13.44
CA ASP A 360 0.03 40.86 -12.49
C ASP A 360 0.32 42.30 -12.97
N GLU A 361 0.83 42.52 -14.19
CA GLU A 361 1.05 43.88 -14.74
C GLU A 361 -0.24 44.59 -15.24
N ASP A 362 -1.41 43.93 -15.28
CA ASP A 362 -2.67 44.56 -15.70
C ASP A 362 -3.59 44.87 -14.51
N TYR A 363 -3.30 45.98 -13.80
CA TYR A 363 -4.14 46.51 -12.72
C TYR A 363 -5.50 46.98 -13.27
N GLY A 364 -6.49 46.09 -13.36
CA GLY A 364 -7.81 46.52 -13.82
C GLY A 364 -8.97 45.52 -13.90
N ARG A 365 -8.89 44.28 -13.38
CA ARG A 365 -10.03 43.34 -13.45
C ARG A 365 -10.51 42.81 -12.09
N THR A 366 -11.83 42.87 -11.93
CA THR A 366 -12.63 42.32 -10.85
C THR A 366 -12.44 40.82 -10.64
N THR A 367 -12.56 40.41 -9.38
CA THR A 367 -12.19 39.13 -8.74
C THR A 367 -12.97 37.87 -9.14
N GLU A 368 -13.62 37.80 -10.31
CA GLU A 368 -14.49 36.66 -10.66
C GLU A 368 -14.11 35.83 -11.90
N ASP A 369 -13.03 36.14 -12.61
CA ASP A 369 -12.54 35.29 -13.70
C ASP A 369 -11.07 34.89 -13.48
N VAL A 370 -10.84 34.06 -12.46
CA VAL A 370 -9.57 33.32 -12.32
C VAL A 370 -9.61 32.18 -13.33
N SER A 371 -8.72 32.24 -14.34
CA SER A 371 -8.69 31.26 -15.43
C SER A 371 -8.40 29.85 -14.90
N ALA A 372 -8.85 28.81 -15.62
CA ALA A 372 -8.51 27.42 -15.29
C ALA A 372 -6.98 27.11 -15.33
N ALA A 373 -6.16 28.05 -15.82
CA ALA A 373 -4.70 27.91 -15.82
C ALA A 373 -4.10 28.25 -14.44
N SER A 374 -4.52 29.36 -13.82
CA SER A 374 -4.03 29.77 -12.50
C SER A 374 -4.53 28.85 -11.38
N ASP A 375 -5.70 28.24 -11.53
CA ASP A 375 -6.17 27.15 -10.66
C ASP A 375 -5.25 25.92 -10.69
N ASN A 376 -4.66 25.59 -11.85
CA ASN A 376 -3.78 24.43 -11.99
C ASN A 376 -2.40 24.70 -11.36
N GLU A 377 -1.87 25.90 -11.53
CA GLU A 377 -0.60 26.33 -10.91
C GLU A 377 -0.73 26.39 -9.38
N LEU A 378 -1.84 26.91 -8.87
CA LEU A 378 -2.14 26.92 -7.44
C LEU A 378 -2.24 25.50 -6.87
N VAL A 379 -2.87 24.56 -7.59
CA VAL A 379 -2.93 23.14 -7.20
C VAL A 379 -1.53 22.55 -7.08
N LYS A 380 -0.66 22.82 -8.05
CA LYS A 380 0.74 22.37 -8.03
C LYS A 380 1.50 22.99 -6.86
N LEU A 381 1.32 24.30 -6.62
CA LEU A 381 1.97 25.01 -5.52
C LEU A 381 1.59 24.42 -4.16
N VAL A 382 0.29 24.22 -3.88
CA VAL A 382 -0.17 23.62 -2.60
C VAL A 382 0.37 22.19 -2.44
N ASN A 383 0.31 21.38 -3.49
CA ASN A 383 0.84 20.02 -3.46
C ASN A 383 2.35 20.01 -3.22
N LYS A 384 3.09 20.91 -3.86
CA LYS A 384 4.55 21.07 -3.71
C LYS A 384 4.92 21.51 -2.29
N ILE A 385 4.21 22.50 -1.73
CA ILE A 385 4.37 22.92 -0.32
C ILE A 385 4.24 21.71 0.63
N ILE A 386 3.21 20.87 0.45
CA ILE A 386 2.99 19.70 1.31
C ILE A 386 4.08 18.63 1.13
N ILE A 387 4.47 18.35 -0.12
CA ILE A 387 5.53 17.38 -0.43
C ILE A 387 6.86 17.82 0.14
N ASP A 388 7.22 19.08 -0.03
CA ASP A 388 8.49 19.63 0.45
C ASP A 388 8.51 19.72 1.97
N ALA A 389 7.39 20.07 2.61
CA ALA A 389 7.25 19.99 4.06
C ALA A 389 7.52 18.56 4.58
N TYR A 390 6.94 17.53 3.95
CA TYR A 390 7.16 16.13 4.33
C TYR A 390 8.61 15.70 4.11
N ASN A 391 9.18 15.98 2.93
CA ASN A 391 10.56 15.61 2.59
C ASN A 391 11.60 16.31 3.49
N GLN A 392 11.29 17.53 3.92
CA GLN A 392 12.13 18.29 4.84
C GLN A 392 11.89 17.90 6.31
N GLY A 393 10.96 16.98 6.62
CA GLY A 393 10.68 16.50 7.97
C GLY A 393 9.97 17.54 8.86
N ALA A 394 9.15 18.41 8.28
CA ALA A 394 8.34 19.37 9.03
C ALA A 394 7.20 18.68 9.78
N SER A 395 6.86 19.18 10.97
CA SER A 395 5.69 18.73 11.74
C SER A 395 4.42 19.51 11.38
N ASP A 396 4.58 20.81 11.10
CA ASP A 396 3.47 21.71 10.82
C ASP A 396 3.84 22.64 9.66
N ILE A 397 2.87 22.91 8.79
CA ILE A 397 2.91 23.91 7.73
C ILE A 397 2.02 25.07 8.17
N HIS A 398 2.59 26.26 8.21
CA HIS A 398 1.91 27.50 8.56
C HIS A 398 1.76 28.34 7.29
N ILE A 399 0.54 28.79 7.00
CA ILE A 399 0.23 29.69 5.88
C ILE A 399 -0.46 30.91 6.49
N GLU A 400 0.23 32.04 6.44
CA GLU A 400 -0.07 33.23 7.23
C GLU A 400 -0.21 34.43 6.28
N PRO A 401 -1.43 34.73 5.82
CA PRO A 401 -1.70 35.88 4.97
C PRO A 401 -1.72 37.19 5.77
N TYR A 402 -1.04 38.22 5.25
CA TYR A 402 -1.00 39.53 5.88
C TYR A 402 -1.98 40.54 5.22
N PRO A 403 -2.45 41.57 5.96
CA PRO A 403 -3.28 42.64 5.42
C PRO A 403 -2.66 43.43 4.26
N GLU A 404 -3.51 44.18 3.54
CA GLU A 404 -3.12 45.14 2.49
C GLU A 404 -2.25 44.53 1.39
N LYS A 405 -1.04 45.07 1.14
CA LYS A 405 -0.05 44.58 0.16
C LYS A 405 0.97 43.58 0.75
N GLY A 406 0.80 43.13 1.99
CA GLY A 406 1.76 42.21 2.65
C GLY A 406 1.73 40.78 2.11
N LYS A 407 2.86 40.21 1.71
CA LYS A 407 2.88 38.84 1.13
C LYS A 407 2.33 37.78 2.11
N THR A 408 1.86 36.65 1.60
CA THR A 408 1.51 35.49 2.43
C THR A 408 2.77 34.72 2.76
N GLU A 409 3.09 34.61 4.04
CA GLU A 409 4.23 33.81 4.50
C GLU A 409 3.83 32.34 4.63
N VAL A 410 4.62 31.45 4.05
CA VAL A 410 4.52 30.02 4.30
C VAL A 410 5.75 29.59 5.10
N ARG A 411 5.52 29.03 6.29
CA ARG A 411 6.58 28.64 7.23
C ARG A 411 6.44 27.17 7.61
N PHE A 412 7.56 26.48 7.72
CA PHE A 412 7.58 25.10 8.21
C PHE A 412 8.08 25.05 9.64
N ARG A 413 7.39 24.28 10.48
CA ARG A 413 7.91 23.92 11.80
C ARG A 413 8.76 22.66 11.67
N LYS A 414 10.07 22.78 11.82
CA LYS A 414 11.00 21.63 11.83
C LYS A 414 11.73 21.58 13.15
N ASP A 415 11.76 20.40 13.77
CA ASP A 415 12.38 20.19 15.09
C ASP A 415 11.95 21.24 16.14
N GLY A 416 10.69 21.67 16.08
CA GLY A 416 10.09 22.66 16.99
C GLY A 416 10.27 24.12 16.60
N SER A 417 11.17 24.45 15.67
CA SER A 417 11.42 25.83 15.21
C SER A 417 10.72 26.16 13.90
N LEU A 418 10.17 27.37 13.81
CA LEU A 418 9.61 27.91 12.57
C LEU A 418 10.74 28.41 11.66
N MET A 419 10.66 28.06 10.38
CA MET A 419 11.55 28.55 9.34
C MET A 419 10.71 29.02 8.16
N ASN A 420 11.04 30.20 7.62
CA ASN A 420 10.41 30.68 6.40
C ASN A 420 10.74 29.72 5.25
N TYR A 421 9.72 29.40 4.44
CA TYR A 421 9.86 28.53 3.28
C TYR A 421 9.70 29.32 1.98
N ILE A 422 8.62 30.08 1.85
CA ILE A 422 8.31 30.89 0.65
C ILE A 422 7.37 32.03 1.06
N GLU A 423 7.45 33.15 0.34
CA GLU A 423 6.47 34.23 0.38
C GLU A 423 5.66 34.23 -0.91
N ILE A 424 4.33 34.25 -0.81
CA ILE A 424 3.40 34.20 -1.95
C ILE A 424 2.77 35.58 -2.15
N PRO A 425 2.60 36.05 -3.41
CA PRO A 425 1.97 37.33 -3.71
C PRO A 425 0.55 37.47 -3.13
N PRO A 426 0.13 38.71 -2.78
CA PRO A 426 -1.21 39.02 -2.26
C PRO A 426 -2.39 38.50 -3.09
N SER A 427 -2.24 38.47 -4.42
CA SER A 427 -3.26 38.07 -5.39
C SER A 427 -3.77 36.64 -5.15
N TYR A 428 -2.92 35.74 -4.67
CA TYR A 428 -3.24 34.32 -4.47
C TYR A 428 -3.75 33.95 -3.07
N ARG A 429 -3.81 34.91 -2.13
CA ARG A 429 -4.23 34.67 -0.72
C ARG A 429 -5.53 33.88 -0.60
N ASN A 430 -6.60 34.41 -1.21
CA ASN A 430 -7.94 33.83 -1.11
C ASN A 430 -8.01 32.47 -1.81
N SER A 431 -7.38 32.36 -2.97
CA SER A 431 -7.37 31.14 -3.77
C SER A 431 -6.63 30.02 -3.03
N LEU A 432 -5.50 30.32 -2.39
CA LEU A 432 -4.71 29.37 -1.60
C LEU A 432 -5.53 28.76 -0.46
N ILE A 433 -6.21 29.60 0.32
CA ILE A 433 -7.07 29.16 1.44
C ILE A 433 -8.25 28.35 0.89
N ALA A 434 -8.90 28.81 -0.17
CA ALA A 434 -10.02 28.11 -0.80
C ALA A 434 -9.60 26.71 -1.29
N ARG A 435 -8.43 26.59 -1.93
CA ARG A 435 -7.88 25.30 -2.37
C ARG A 435 -7.68 24.34 -1.20
N ILE A 436 -7.14 24.81 -0.08
CA ILE A 436 -6.93 23.98 1.10
C ILE A 436 -8.28 23.55 1.71
N LYS A 437 -9.26 24.46 1.80
CA LYS A 437 -10.62 24.14 2.25
C LYS A 437 -11.28 23.06 1.39
N ILE A 438 -11.12 23.14 0.07
CA ILE A 438 -11.59 22.10 -0.87
C ILE A 438 -10.93 20.74 -0.57
N MET A 439 -9.63 20.71 -0.28
CA MET A 439 -8.92 19.45 -0.01
C MET A 439 -9.36 18.73 1.27
N CYS A 440 -10.02 19.44 2.20
CA CYS A 440 -10.51 18.90 3.46
C CYS A 440 -12.02 19.04 3.67
N ASP A 441 -12.78 19.23 2.58
CA ASP A 441 -14.25 19.31 2.58
C ASP A 441 -14.82 20.38 3.53
N LEU A 442 -14.13 21.53 3.64
CA LEU A 442 -14.53 22.69 4.45
C LEU A 442 -15.34 23.72 3.66
N ASP A 443 -16.14 24.52 4.36
CA ASP A 443 -16.97 25.57 3.76
C ASP A 443 -16.10 26.79 3.38
N ILE A 444 -15.98 27.03 2.07
CA ILE A 444 -15.21 28.14 1.50
C ILE A 444 -15.89 29.49 1.79
N SER A 445 -17.21 29.51 1.91
CA SER A 445 -17.99 30.73 2.12
C SER A 445 -17.90 31.23 3.57
N GLU A 446 -17.71 30.32 4.53
CA GLU A 446 -17.53 30.69 5.93
C GLU A 446 -16.06 31.02 6.22
N ARG A 447 -15.81 32.28 6.62
CA ARG A 447 -14.47 32.81 6.93
C ARG A 447 -14.40 33.47 8.31
N ARG A 448 -15.49 33.47 9.07
CA ARG A 448 -15.63 34.19 10.35
C ARG A 448 -15.55 33.27 11.55
N LYS A 449 -15.50 31.95 11.34
CA LYS A 449 -15.40 30.95 12.39
C LYS A 449 -14.24 30.00 12.10
N PRO A 450 -13.51 29.54 13.14
CA PRO A 450 -12.52 28.49 12.97
C PRO A 450 -13.13 27.22 12.37
N GLN A 451 -12.39 26.56 11.49
CA GLN A 451 -12.79 25.28 10.89
C GLN A 451 -11.67 24.24 11.01
N ASP A 452 -12.04 22.99 11.29
CA ASP A 452 -11.12 21.85 11.40
C ASP A 452 -11.45 20.80 10.32
N GLY A 453 -10.44 20.38 9.57
CA GLY A 453 -10.56 19.39 8.51
C GLY A 453 -9.42 18.37 8.52
N LYS A 454 -9.53 17.35 7.66
CA LYS A 454 -8.50 16.35 7.43
C LYS A 454 -8.25 16.18 5.93
N ILE A 455 -6.98 16.10 5.53
CA ILE A 455 -6.57 15.83 4.14
C ILE A 455 -5.94 14.44 4.10
N LYS A 456 -6.51 13.53 3.32
CA LYS A 456 -5.83 12.29 2.90
C LYS A 456 -5.01 12.59 1.65
N PHE A 457 -3.73 12.93 1.82
CA PHE A 457 -2.93 13.51 0.75
C PHE A 457 -2.65 12.55 -0.41
N LYS A 458 -2.77 11.23 -0.19
CA LYS A 458 -2.75 10.22 -1.26
C LYS A 458 -3.73 10.50 -2.40
N LYS A 459 -4.82 11.23 -2.15
CA LYS A 459 -5.79 11.65 -3.17
C LYS A 459 -5.26 12.77 -4.09
N PHE A 460 -4.28 13.53 -3.62
CA PHE A 460 -3.82 14.78 -4.23
C PHE A 460 -2.34 14.75 -4.64
N GLY A 461 -1.56 13.83 -4.10
CA GLY A 461 -0.14 13.67 -4.40
C GLY A 461 0.37 12.24 -4.12
N PRO A 462 1.66 11.98 -4.38
CA PRO A 462 2.24 10.64 -4.33
C PRO A 462 2.49 10.12 -2.90
N LEU A 463 2.40 10.99 -1.88
CA LEU A 463 2.69 10.62 -0.49
C LEU A 463 1.44 10.08 0.21
N ASP A 464 1.60 8.94 0.89
CA ASP A 464 0.55 8.33 1.72
C ASP A 464 0.60 8.90 3.15
N ILE A 465 0.19 10.17 3.27
CA ILE A 465 0.14 10.91 4.54
C ILE A 465 -1.26 11.49 4.79
N GLU A 466 -1.60 11.65 6.06
CA GLU A 466 -2.80 12.37 6.49
C GLU A 466 -2.36 13.71 7.10
N LEU A 467 -3.06 14.80 6.78
CA LEU A 467 -2.85 16.10 7.42
C LEU A 467 -4.10 16.50 8.19
N ARG A 468 -3.91 17.09 9.36
CA ARG A 468 -4.98 17.81 10.07
C ARG A 468 -4.87 19.29 9.71
N VAL A 469 -5.96 19.89 9.29
CA VAL A 469 -6.02 21.29 8.87
C VAL A 469 -6.87 22.06 9.87
N ALA A 470 -6.40 23.22 10.28
CA ALA A 470 -7.20 24.21 10.99
C ALA A 470 -7.13 25.53 10.21
N THR A 471 -8.29 26.13 9.94
CA THR A 471 -8.39 27.49 9.41
C THR A 471 -8.90 28.42 10.51
N ILE A 472 -8.23 29.55 10.73
CA ILE A 472 -8.51 30.45 11.85
C ILE A 472 -8.65 31.88 11.31
N PRO A 473 -9.80 32.55 11.50
CA PRO A 473 -9.94 33.95 11.11
C PRO A 473 -8.96 34.85 11.87
N THR A 474 -8.23 35.70 11.16
CA THR A 474 -7.26 36.64 11.69
C THR A 474 -7.59 38.09 11.32
N ALA A 475 -6.83 39.04 11.87
CA ALA A 475 -7.10 40.46 11.69
C ALA A 475 -7.05 40.87 10.19
N GLY A 476 -7.86 41.86 9.81
CA GLY A 476 -7.93 42.32 8.42
C GLY A 476 -8.78 41.44 7.50
N GLY A 477 -9.67 40.60 8.05
CA GLY A 477 -10.53 39.71 7.26
C GLY A 477 -9.77 38.53 6.65
N MET A 478 -8.60 38.23 7.21
CA MET A 478 -7.71 37.16 6.78
C MET A 478 -8.07 35.83 7.45
N GLU A 479 -7.49 34.75 6.96
CA GLU A 479 -7.68 33.42 7.52
C GLU A 479 -6.36 32.65 7.45
N ASP A 480 -5.78 32.40 8.62
CA ASP A 480 -4.55 31.63 8.75
C ASP A 480 -4.87 30.14 8.61
N VAL A 481 -3.95 29.40 8.00
CA VAL A 481 -4.08 27.95 7.85
C VAL A 481 -2.89 27.27 8.51
N VAL A 482 -3.19 26.32 9.39
CA VAL A 482 -2.20 25.44 9.99
C VAL A 482 -2.50 24.01 9.58
N MET A 483 -1.54 23.37 8.90
CA MET A 483 -1.62 21.96 8.53
C MET A 483 -0.59 21.16 9.33
N ARG A 484 -1.05 20.26 10.19
CA ARG A 484 -0.19 19.30 10.89
C ARG A 484 -0.06 18.04 10.06
N ILE A 485 1.17 17.67 9.72
CA ILE A 485 1.47 16.40 9.04
C ILE A 485 1.39 15.30 10.10
N LEU A 486 0.39 14.42 9.97
CA LEU A 486 0.31 13.23 10.81
C LEU A 486 1.29 12.21 10.25
N ALA A 487 2.30 11.86 11.03
CA ALA A 487 3.18 10.78 10.67
C ALA A 487 2.36 9.49 10.62
N ALA A 488 2.13 8.95 9.43
CA ALA A 488 1.69 7.57 9.23
C ALA A 488 2.86 6.64 9.60
N GLY A 489 3.24 6.65 10.88
CA GLY A 489 4.42 6.01 11.41
C GLY A 489 4.04 4.82 12.28
N LYS A 490 4.75 3.71 12.08
CA LYS A 490 4.84 2.68 13.12
C LYS A 490 5.37 3.35 14.42
N PRO A 491 4.91 2.91 15.60
CA PRO A 491 5.43 3.45 16.86
C PRO A 491 6.95 3.31 16.91
N ILE A 492 7.61 4.32 17.45
CA ILE A 492 9.05 4.26 17.70
C ILE A 492 9.27 3.15 18.76
N PRO A 493 10.21 2.22 18.55
CA PRO A 493 10.56 1.25 19.57
C PRO A 493 10.99 1.93 20.88
N LEU A 494 10.59 1.38 22.02
CA LEU A 494 10.83 1.99 23.35
C LEU A 494 12.32 2.27 23.62
N ASP A 495 13.20 1.38 23.16
CA ASP A 495 14.66 1.48 23.21
C ASP A 495 15.23 2.64 22.37
N LYS A 496 14.48 3.14 21.39
CA LYS A 496 14.87 4.23 20.48
C LYS A 496 14.33 5.60 20.88
N LEU A 497 13.61 5.72 21.99
CA LEU A 497 13.09 7.01 22.49
C LEU A 497 14.18 7.93 23.06
N GLY A 498 15.39 7.42 23.30
CA GLY A 498 16.45 8.19 23.96
C GLY A 498 16.26 8.31 25.47
N LEU A 499 15.65 7.29 26.08
CA LEU A 499 15.69 7.07 27.53
C LEU A 499 17.13 6.74 27.94
N SER A 500 17.58 7.23 29.11
CA SER A 500 18.81 6.73 29.72
C SER A 500 18.63 5.25 30.08
N GLU A 501 19.71 4.47 30.15
CA GLU A 501 19.64 3.04 30.49
C GLU A 501 18.88 2.82 31.81
N HIS A 502 19.17 3.65 32.82
CA HIS A 502 18.47 3.69 34.10
C HIS A 502 16.95 3.86 33.95
N ASN A 503 16.50 4.87 33.19
CA ASN A 503 15.08 5.13 33.00
C ASN A 503 14.42 4.06 32.11
N LEU A 504 15.12 3.52 31.12
CA LEU A 504 14.62 2.48 30.24
C LEU A 504 14.30 1.19 31.00
N ASP A 505 15.22 0.75 31.87
CA ASP A 505 15.05 -0.45 32.66
C ASP A 505 13.91 -0.30 33.67
N LYS A 506 13.87 0.83 34.39
CA LYS A 506 12.77 1.14 35.32
C LYS A 506 11.42 1.21 34.61
N ILE A 507 11.31 1.93 33.49
CA ILE A 507 10.05 2.01 32.72
C ILE A 507 9.58 0.62 32.30
N LYS A 508 10.47 -0.24 31.78
CA LYS A 508 10.10 -1.61 31.39
C LYS A 508 9.52 -2.41 32.57
N GLN A 509 10.08 -2.25 33.76
CA GLN A 509 9.56 -2.90 34.97
C GLN A 509 8.18 -2.35 35.38
N LEU A 510 7.95 -1.05 35.22
CA LEU A 510 6.68 -0.42 35.58
C LEU A 510 5.56 -0.78 34.60
N ILE A 511 5.80 -0.68 33.29
CA ILE A 511 4.78 -0.89 32.26
C ILE A 511 4.40 -2.36 32.07
N THR A 512 5.16 -3.29 32.66
CA THR A 512 4.85 -4.75 32.63
C THR A 512 4.13 -5.22 33.90
N LYS A 513 3.82 -4.31 34.83
CA LYS A 513 2.97 -4.64 35.98
C LYS A 513 1.55 -5.02 35.51
N PRO A 514 0.88 -5.94 36.22
CA PRO A 514 -0.46 -6.40 35.83
C PRO A 514 -1.51 -5.30 35.92
N TYR A 515 -1.37 -4.36 36.87
CA TYR A 515 -2.30 -3.27 37.07
C TYR A 515 -1.60 -2.05 37.69
N GLY A 516 -2.29 -0.90 37.61
CA GLY A 516 -1.83 0.37 38.17
C GLY A 516 -1.92 1.55 37.21
N LEU A 517 -1.58 2.74 37.69
CA LEU A 517 -1.60 4.00 36.94
C LEU A 517 -0.19 4.46 36.54
N PHE A 518 0.04 4.59 35.24
CA PHE A 518 1.25 5.18 34.67
C PHE A 518 0.93 6.45 33.90
N PHE A 519 1.49 7.58 34.34
CA PHE A 519 1.29 8.86 33.69
C PHE A 519 2.51 9.27 32.86
N VAL A 520 2.27 9.88 31.70
CA VAL A 520 3.29 10.64 30.96
C VAL A 520 2.88 12.11 30.96
N CYS A 521 3.73 12.98 31.48
CA CYS A 521 3.42 14.39 31.63
C CYS A 521 4.41 15.33 30.94
N GLY A 522 3.97 16.56 30.68
CA GLY A 522 4.72 17.59 29.96
C GLY A 522 3.80 18.49 29.14
N PRO A 523 4.29 19.61 28.58
CA PRO A 523 3.50 20.52 27.77
C PRO A 523 3.15 19.90 26.42
N THR A 524 2.36 20.63 25.64
CA THR A 524 2.10 20.31 24.23
C THR A 524 3.42 20.17 23.46
N GLY A 525 3.52 19.12 22.64
CA GLY A 525 4.71 18.89 21.81
C GLY A 525 5.92 18.29 22.52
N SER A 526 5.81 17.89 23.80
CA SER A 526 6.89 17.21 24.53
C SER A 526 7.06 15.73 24.18
N GLY A 527 6.25 15.18 23.27
CA GLY A 527 6.34 13.79 22.81
C GLY A 527 5.61 12.75 23.68
N LYS A 528 4.67 13.18 24.54
CA LYS A 528 3.90 12.28 25.43
C LYS A 528 3.21 11.14 24.68
N THR A 529 2.46 11.48 23.63
CA THR A 529 1.74 10.52 22.78
C THR A 529 2.72 9.50 22.18
N THR A 530 3.86 9.96 21.67
CA THR A 530 4.90 9.09 21.12
C THR A 530 5.42 8.11 22.17
N THR A 531 5.70 8.58 23.38
CA THR A 531 6.20 7.72 24.46
C THR A 531 5.17 6.71 24.93
N LEU A 532 3.90 7.12 25.11
CA LEU A 532 2.82 6.19 25.43
C LEU A 532 2.65 5.11 24.37
N HIS A 533 2.61 5.50 23.09
CA HIS A 533 2.49 4.54 22.00
C HIS A 533 3.69 3.60 21.88
N SER A 534 4.90 4.04 22.29
CA SER A 534 6.08 3.18 22.34
C SER A 534 5.99 2.17 23.48
N ALA A 535 5.47 2.59 24.65
CA ALA A 535 5.21 1.70 25.78
C ALA A 535 4.10 0.68 25.45
N LEU A 536 2.99 1.12 24.87
CA LEU A 536 1.93 0.22 24.39
C LEU A 536 2.47 -0.76 23.34
N GLY A 537 3.30 -0.29 22.42
CA GLY A 537 3.94 -1.14 21.41
C GLY A 537 4.87 -2.21 22.01
N TYR A 538 5.49 -1.94 23.16
CA TYR A 538 6.34 -2.90 23.87
C TYR A 538 5.53 -4.03 24.54
N ILE A 539 4.33 -3.71 25.06
CA ILE A 539 3.44 -4.68 25.73
C ILE A 539 2.35 -5.26 24.81
N ASN A 540 2.35 -4.88 23.52
CA ASN A 540 1.38 -5.34 22.53
C ASN A 540 1.68 -6.78 22.10
N THR A 541 1.15 -7.72 22.88
CA THR A 541 1.20 -9.16 22.62
C THR A 541 -0.20 -9.68 22.27
N PRO A 542 -0.34 -10.80 21.52
CA PRO A 542 -1.65 -11.40 21.23
C PRO A 542 -2.49 -11.71 22.47
N GLU A 543 -1.85 -11.92 23.62
CA GLU A 543 -2.44 -12.24 24.90
C GLU A 543 -2.91 -11.01 25.69
N THR A 544 -2.49 -9.80 25.29
CA THR A 544 -2.82 -8.54 25.98
C THR A 544 -3.81 -7.71 25.16
N LYS A 545 -5.01 -7.50 25.69
CA LYS A 545 -6.06 -6.70 25.05
C LYS A 545 -5.95 -5.24 25.47
N ILE A 546 -5.53 -4.40 24.51
CA ILE A 546 -5.27 -2.98 24.72
C ILE A 546 -6.37 -2.12 24.09
N TRP A 547 -7.05 -1.30 24.89
CA TRP A 547 -8.02 -0.30 24.45
C TRP A 547 -7.48 1.12 24.65
N THR A 548 -7.67 1.99 23.66
CA THR A 548 -7.25 3.40 23.75
C THR A 548 -8.39 4.36 23.44
N ALA A 549 -8.48 5.44 24.20
CA ALA A 549 -9.37 6.58 23.92
C ALA A 549 -8.51 7.80 23.59
N GLU A 550 -8.65 8.38 22.40
CA GLU A 550 -7.74 9.43 21.90
C GLU A 550 -8.52 10.57 21.21
N ASP A 551 -8.03 11.82 21.30
CA ASP A 551 -8.68 13.01 20.72
C ASP A 551 -7.67 13.88 19.93
N PRO A 552 -7.36 13.56 18.65
CA PRO A 552 -7.74 12.37 17.88
C PRO A 552 -6.71 11.23 17.99
N VAL A 553 -6.96 10.10 17.30
CA VAL A 553 -5.95 9.03 17.17
C VAL A 553 -4.80 9.52 16.29
N GLU A 554 -3.60 9.66 16.88
CA GLU A 554 -2.41 10.18 16.16
C GLU A 554 -1.55 9.07 15.55
N ILE A 555 -1.35 7.95 16.27
CA ILE A 555 -0.49 6.83 15.85
C ILE A 555 -1.34 5.57 15.78
N THR A 556 -1.51 5.01 14.59
CA THR A 556 -2.24 3.74 14.43
C THR A 556 -1.34 2.54 14.65
N GLN A 557 -1.79 1.59 15.47
CA GLN A 557 -1.04 0.38 15.78
C GLN A 557 -1.88 -0.87 15.59
N LYS A 558 -1.35 -1.83 14.84
CA LYS A 558 -1.97 -3.15 14.70
C LYS A 558 -1.97 -3.86 16.07
N GLY A 559 -3.12 -4.41 16.46
CA GLY A 559 -3.32 -5.11 17.74
C GLY A 559 -4.13 -4.30 18.75
N LEU A 560 -4.01 -2.97 18.72
CA LEU A 560 -4.74 -2.08 19.63
C LEU A 560 -6.18 -1.85 19.15
N ARG A 561 -7.09 -1.59 20.10
CA ARG A 561 -8.46 -1.13 19.84
C ARG A 561 -8.55 0.37 20.14
N GLN A 562 -8.34 1.17 19.11
CA GLN A 562 -8.23 2.62 19.24
C GLN A 562 -9.55 3.31 18.93
N VAL A 563 -10.10 4.01 19.91
CA VAL A 563 -11.35 4.77 19.84
C VAL A 563 -11.03 6.24 19.78
N GLN A 564 -11.49 6.91 18.73
CA GLN A 564 -11.41 8.35 18.62
C GLN A 564 -12.60 9.01 19.34
N VAL A 565 -12.32 9.97 20.21
CA VAL A 565 -13.34 10.81 20.87
C VAL A 565 -14.15 11.56 19.81
N ASN A 566 -15.47 11.60 20.00
CA ASN A 566 -16.39 12.34 19.15
C ASN A 566 -17.42 13.08 20.00
N LYS A 567 -17.05 14.31 20.39
CA LYS A 567 -17.88 15.19 21.24
C LYS A 567 -19.23 15.52 20.59
N LYS A 568 -19.30 15.62 19.25
CA LYS A 568 -20.55 15.89 18.53
C LYS A 568 -21.56 14.74 18.64
N ALA A 569 -21.07 13.51 18.78
CA ALA A 569 -21.88 12.31 18.99
C ALA A 569 -22.07 11.95 20.47
N GLY A 570 -21.59 12.77 21.40
CA GLY A 570 -21.63 12.47 22.84
C GLY A 570 -20.63 11.40 23.31
N LEU A 571 -19.63 11.06 22.50
CA LEU A 571 -18.59 10.08 22.81
C LEU A 571 -17.36 10.79 23.39
N ASP A 572 -17.41 11.16 24.68
CA ASP A 572 -16.32 11.78 25.43
C ASP A 572 -15.42 10.77 26.16
N PHE A 573 -14.34 11.23 26.80
CA PHE A 573 -13.40 10.36 27.51
C PHE A 573 -14.05 9.57 28.64
N ALA A 574 -14.90 10.20 29.45
CA ALA A 574 -15.56 9.56 30.59
C ALA A 574 -16.51 8.45 30.15
N MET A 575 -17.31 8.69 29.10
CA MET A 575 -18.18 7.68 28.50
C MET A 575 -17.35 6.49 27.98
N VAL A 576 -16.32 6.77 27.18
CA VAL A 576 -15.49 5.71 26.57
C VAL A 576 -14.80 4.87 27.64
N MET A 577 -14.31 5.49 28.72
CA MET A 577 -13.74 4.79 29.87
C MET A 577 -14.71 3.82 30.52
N LYS A 578 -15.96 4.25 30.78
CA LYS A 578 -17.02 3.36 31.31
C LYS A 578 -17.39 2.23 30.35
N ALA A 579 -17.23 2.44 29.04
CA ALA A 579 -17.41 1.39 28.04
C ALA A 579 -16.26 0.37 28.09
N PHE A 580 -15.02 0.83 28.25
CA PHE A 580 -13.84 -0.04 28.34
C PHE A 580 -13.91 -1.01 29.51
N LEU A 581 -14.39 -0.59 30.68
CA LEU A 581 -14.56 -1.50 31.83
C LEU A 581 -15.49 -2.69 31.58
N ARG A 582 -16.35 -2.62 30.56
CA ARG A 582 -17.24 -3.71 30.13
C ARG A 582 -16.72 -4.46 28.89
N ALA A 583 -15.61 -3.99 28.33
CA ALA A 583 -15.00 -4.52 27.12
C ALA A 583 -13.88 -5.53 27.42
N ASP A 584 -13.74 -5.97 28.68
CA ASP A 584 -12.76 -6.94 29.14
C ASP A 584 -11.32 -6.56 28.71
N PRO A 585 -10.81 -5.37 29.09
CA PRO A 585 -9.46 -4.93 28.74
C PRO A 585 -8.42 -5.48 29.73
N ASP A 586 -7.17 -5.66 29.29
CA ASP A 586 -6.03 -5.80 30.22
C ASP A 586 -5.38 -4.43 30.46
N VAL A 587 -5.28 -3.65 29.38
CA VAL A 587 -4.64 -2.34 29.37
C VAL A 587 -5.59 -1.30 28.80
N ILE A 588 -5.68 -0.18 29.48
CA ILE A 588 -6.45 0.99 29.05
C ILE A 588 -5.50 2.17 28.86
N MET A 589 -5.58 2.87 27.74
CA MET A 589 -4.89 4.15 27.55
C MET A 589 -5.89 5.27 27.30
N VAL A 590 -5.73 6.37 28.03
CA VAL A 590 -6.51 7.59 27.88
C VAL A 590 -5.59 8.70 27.39
N GLY A 591 -5.91 9.25 26.23
CA GLY A 591 -5.08 10.26 25.57
C GLY A 591 -4.79 11.44 26.48
N GLU A 592 -5.76 11.88 27.28
CA GLU A 592 -5.56 12.87 28.33
C GLU A 592 -6.62 12.77 29.42
N MET A 593 -6.23 12.97 30.68
CA MET A 593 -7.16 13.09 31.79
C MET A 593 -7.28 14.55 32.24
N ARG A 594 -8.38 15.22 31.88
CA ARG A 594 -8.61 16.65 32.15
C ARG A 594 -9.58 16.94 33.29
N ASP A 595 -10.54 16.05 33.47
CA ASP A 595 -11.66 16.21 34.38
C ASP A 595 -11.65 15.15 35.48
N LYS A 596 -12.30 15.48 36.60
CA LYS A 596 -12.39 14.62 37.77
C LYS A 596 -13.01 13.26 37.46
N GLU A 597 -14.02 13.22 36.60
CA GLU A 597 -14.76 11.99 36.29
C GLU A 597 -13.88 10.96 35.56
N THR A 598 -13.17 11.39 34.53
CA THR A 598 -12.24 10.55 33.75
C THR A 598 -11.11 10.05 34.65
N VAL A 599 -10.56 10.92 35.50
CA VAL A 599 -9.52 10.56 36.47
C VAL A 599 -10.03 9.52 37.47
N SER A 600 -11.17 9.76 38.12
CA SER A 600 -11.77 8.82 39.07
C SER A 600 -12.00 7.45 38.45
N THR A 601 -12.55 7.41 37.23
CA THR A 601 -12.79 6.16 36.50
C THR A 601 -11.47 5.43 36.19
N GLY A 602 -10.40 6.17 35.89
CA GLY A 602 -9.06 5.62 35.69
C GLY A 602 -8.46 4.99 36.95
N ILE A 603 -8.66 5.60 38.12
CA ILE A 603 -8.23 5.02 39.40
C ILE A 603 -9.02 3.75 39.69
N GLU A 604 -10.35 3.78 39.56
CA GLU A 604 -11.20 2.61 39.79
C GLU A 604 -10.81 1.46 38.84
N ALA A 605 -10.56 1.75 37.57
CA ALA A 605 -10.03 0.78 36.62
C ALA A 605 -8.71 0.16 37.11
N SER A 606 -7.78 0.99 37.60
CA SER A 606 -6.49 0.49 38.07
C SER A 606 -6.58 -0.38 39.33
N LEU A 607 -7.45 -0.02 40.27
CA LEU A 607 -7.68 -0.79 41.51
C LEU A 607 -8.45 -2.09 41.25
N THR A 608 -9.19 -2.16 40.14
CA THR A 608 -9.92 -3.36 39.70
C THR A 608 -9.07 -4.29 38.82
N GLY A 609 -7.75 -4.09 38.76
CA GLY A 609 -6.83 -5.01 38.11
C GLY A 609 -6.45 -4.66 36.67
N HIS A 610 -6.65 -3.41 36.23
CA HIS A 610 -6.26 -2.95 34.90
C HIS A 610 -4.98 -2.11 34.94
N LEU A 611 -4.14 -2.21 33.91
CA LEU A 611 -3.03 -1.28 33.71
C LEU A 611 -3.53 -0.07 32.92
N VAL A 612 -3.42 1.12 33.50
CA VAL A 612 -3.99 2.35 32.95
C VAL A 612 -2.87 3.35 32.63
N PHE A 613 -2.82 3.76 31.36
CA PHE A 613 -1.92 4.80 30.86
C PHE A 613 -2.69 6.09 30.62
N ALA A 614 -2.10 7.23 30.99
CA ALA A 614 -2.69 8.52 30.68
C ALA A 614 -1.66 9.65 30.51
N THR A 615 -2.09 10.76 29.90
CA THR A 615 -1.28 11.98 29.87
C THR A 615 -1.84 13.12 30.72
N LEU A 616 -0.92 13.97 31.19
CA LEU A 616 -1.20 15.21 31.92
C LEU A 616 -0.33 16.37 31.38
N HIS A 617 -0.78 17.61 31.55
CA HIS A 617 -0.01 18.81 31.20
C HIS A 617 0.53 19.51 32.45
N THR A 618 1.59 18.94 33.02
CA THR A 618 2.32 19.46 34.18
C THR A 618 3.82 19.61 33.83
N ASN A 619 4.57 20.34 34.64
CA ASN A 619 5.97 20.63 34.33
C ASN A 619 6.95 19.58 34.87
N SER A 620 6.62 18.95 36.00
CA SER A 620 7.43 17.91 36.64
C SER A 620 6.58 16.72 37.08
N ALA A 621 7.24 15.59 37.36
CA ALA A 621 6.57 14.39 37.82
C ALA A 621 5.90 14.61 39.20
N PRO A 622 6.57 15.21 40.23
CA PRO A 622 5.92 15.50 41.51
C PRO A 622 4.76 16.50 41.45
N GLU A 623 4.83 17.54 40.61
CA GLU A 623 3.70 18.46 40.40
C GLU A 623 2.47 17.76 39.84
N SER A 624 2.66 16.66 39.11
CA SER A 624 1.56 15.86 38.56
C SER A 624 0.73 15.21 39.65
N ILE A 625 1.38 14.72 40.70
CA ILE A 625 0.71 14.14 41.89
C ILE A 625 -0.18 15.20 42.54
N ILE A 626 0.36 16.41 42.75
CA ILE A 626 -0.40 17.50 43.39
C ILE A 626 -1.56 17.94 42.52
N ARG A 627 -1.36 18.09 41.20
CA ARG A 627 -2.41 18.44 40.27
C ARG A 627 -3.57 17.44 40.30
N LEU A 628 -3.24 16.16 40.41
CA LEU A 628 -4.18 15.06 40.54
C LEU A 628 -4.97 15.13 41.85
N LEU A 629 -4.30 15.42 42.98
CA LEU A 629 -4.96 15.68 44.27
C LEU A 629 -5.86 16.92 44.23
N ASP A 630 -5.43 18.02 43.59
CA ASP A 630 -6.21 19.25 43.41
C ASP A 630 -7.48 19.05 42.57
N MET A 631 -7.47 18.06 41.66
CA MET A 631 -8.66 17.63 40.91
C MET A 631 -9.66 16.84 41.77
N GLY A 632 -9.35 16.63 43.05
CA GLY A 632 -10.22 15.99 44.03
C GLY A 632 -10.12 14.48 44.04
N MET A 633 -8.94 13.93 43.68
CA MET A 633 -8.65 12.50 43.86
C MET A 633 -8.49 12.18 45.34
N ASP A 634 -8.99 11.02 45.73
CA ASP A 634 -8.72 10.47 47.05
C ASP A 634 -7.24 10.04 47.14
N PRO A 635 -6.46 10.59 48.09
CA PRO A 635 -5.03 10.32 48.20
C PRO A 635 -4.70 8.85 48.48
N PHE A 636 -5.55 8.13 49.21
CA PHE A 636 -5.32 6.73 49.53
C PHE A 636 -5.46 5.85 48.29
N ASN A 637 -6.60 5.94 47.61
CA ASN A 637 -6.86 5.21 46.38
C ASN A 637 -5.84 5.56 45.28
N PHE A 638 -5.47 6.82 45.17
CA PHE A 638 -4.47 7.25 44.20
C PHE A 638 -3.07 6.70 44.52
N ALA A 639 -2.63 6.80 45.78
CA ALA A 639 -1.33 6.28 46.20
C ALA A 639 -1.23 4.77 45.92
N ASP A 640 -2.26 4.00 46.24
CA ASP A 640 -2.27 2.55 46.01
C ASP A 640 -2.20 2.20 44.52
N ALA A 641 -2.92 2.95 43.69
CA ALA A 641 -2.95 2.78 42.25
C ALA A 641 -1.68 3.24 41.52
N LEU A 642 -0.97 4.26 42.01
CA LEU A 642 0.16 4.87 41.31
C LEU A 642 1.34 3.92 41.16
N ILE A 643 1.77 3.66 39.92
CA ILE A 643 3.01 2.93 39.64
C ILE A 643 4.15 3.83 39.19
N GLY A 644 3.86 4.91 38.45
CA GLY A 644 4.87 5.89 38.10
C GLY A 644 4.37 7.07 37.28
N VAL A 645 5.19 8.12 37.25
CA VAL A 645 4.97 9.34 36.45
C VAL A 645 6.25 9.66 35.68
N LEU A 646 6.15 9.71 34.36
CA LEU A 646 7.23 10.10 33.47
C LEU A 646 7.00 11.52 32.96
N ALA A 647 7.74 12.49 33.49
CA ALA A 647 7.80 13.82 32.91
C ALA A 647 8.76 13.86 31.72
N GLN A 648 8.35 14.58 30.67
CA GLN A 648 9.09 14.64 29.41
C GLN A 648 9.18 16.05 28.83
N ARG A 649 10.34 16.35 28.24
CA ARG A 649 10.60 17.52 27.39
C ARG A 649 11.34 17.09 26.12
N LEU A 650 11.26 17.86 25.04
CA LEU A 650 12.06 17.63 23.83
C LEU A 650 13.03 18.79 23.63
N GLY A 651 14.33 18.50 23.69
CA GLY A 651 15.39 19.39 23.24
C GLY A 651 15.83 19.08 21.81
N LYS A 652 16.70 19.92 21.24
CA LYS A 652 17.30 19.67 19.93
C LYS A 652 18.52 18.75 20.05
N ARG A 653 18.67 17.84 19.09
CA ARG A 653 19.85 16.95 18.99
C ARG A 653 20.94 17.63 18.16
N LEU A 654 22.20 17.55 18.61
CA LEU A 654 23.33 18.06 17.85
C LEU A 654 23.47 17.31 16.52
N CYS A 655 23.75 18.06 15.46
CA CYS A 655 24.03 17.49 14.15
C CYS A 655 25.40 16.77 14.14
N GLU A 656 25.60 15.87 13.17
CA GLU A 656 26.90 15.19 12.94
C GLU A 656 28.07 16.17 12.70
N CYS A 657 27.80 17.41 12.26
CA CYS A 657 28.81 18.45 12.09
C CYS A 657 29.37 19.01 13.42
N LYS A 658 28.86 18.57 14.57
CA LYS A 658 29.30 19.00 15.90
C LYS A 658 30.82 18.88 16.06
N LYS A 659 31.44 19.88 16.71
CA LYS A 659 32.88 19.87 16.98
C LYS A 659 33.16 19.52 18.44
N PRO A 660 34.00 18.50 18.72
CA PRO A 660 34.40 18.18 20.08
C PRO A 660 35.35 19.26 20.63
N TYR A 661 35.26 19.53 21.93
CA TYR A 661 36.21 20.36 22.66
C TYR A 661 36.35 19.89 24.10
N THR A 662 37.49 20.17 24.72
CA THR A 662 37.69 19.98 26.16
C THR A 662 37.13 21.19 26.88
N PRO A 663 36.10 21.02 27.73
CA PRO A 663 35.55 22.12 28.52
C PRO A 663 36.56 22.59 29.56
N ASP A 664 36.51 23.87 29.90
CA ASP A 664 37.33 24.40 30.99
C ASP A 664 36.76 24.01 32.37
N ALA A 665 37.55 24.22 33.42
CA ALA A 665 37.16 23.86 34.77
C ALA A 665 35.93 24.63 35.28
N ASN A 666 35.70 25.87 34.80
CA ASN A 666 34.56 26.69 35.20
C ASN A 666 33.27 26.19 34.55
N GLU A 667 33.32 25.78 33.29
CA GLU A 667 32.19 25.21 32.56
C GLU A 667 31.71 23.91 33.21
N ILE A 668 32.65 22.99 33.52
CA ILE A 668 32.33 21.76 34.26
C ILE A 668 31.76 22.08 35.64
N LYS A 669 32.39 22.99 36.39
CA LYS A 669 31.90 23.40 37.72
C LYS A 669 30.49 24.00 37.65
N SER A 670 30.20 24.82 36.63
CA SER A 670 28.88 25.40 36.40
C SER A 670 27.83 24.33 36.14
N MET A 671 28.11 23.36 35.26
CA MET A 671 27.17 22.26 34.98
C MET A 671 26.97 21.37 36.20
N LEU A 672 28.04 21.07 36.93
CA LEU A 672 27.97 20.25 38.13
C LEU A 672 27.16 20.94 39.24
N ASN A 673 27.32 22.26 39.42
CA ASN A 673 26.48 23.05 40.32
C ASN A 673 24.99 22.98 39.93
N GLU A 674 24.68 23.15 38.64
CA GLU A 674 23.30 23.02 38.15
C GLU A 674 22.72 21.62 38.32
N TYR A 675 23.54 20.58 38.17
CA TYR A 675 23.13 19.19 38.39
C TYR A 675 22.82 18.90 39.87
N CYS A 676 23.61 19.49 40.77
CA CYS A 676 23.51 19.27 42.21
C CYS A 676 22.49 20.17 42.91
N GLU A 677 22.02 21.25 42.26
CA GLU A 677 21.12 22.24 42.87
C GLU A 677 19.90 21.60 43.53
N GLU A 678 19.30 20.64 42.83
CA GLU A 678 18.08 19.96 43.25
C GLU A 678 18.33 18.87 44.29
N LEU A 679 19.56 18.38 44.41
CA LEU A 679 19.96 17.41 45.43
C LEU A 679 20.14 18.05 46.81
N LYS A 680 20.30 19.38 46.91
CA LYS A 680 20.53 20.08 48.19
C LYS A 680 19.47 19.80 49.26
N ASN A 681 18.26 19.43 48.85
CA ASN A 681 17.15 19.16 49.75
C ASN A 681 17.07 17.70 50.22
N THR A 682 17.82 16.77 49.62
CA THR A 682 17.84 15.36 50.05
C THR A 682 18.60 15.21 51.36
N SER A 683 18.21 14.21 52.14
CA SER A 683 18.85 13.83 53.40
C SER A 683 20.31 13.43 53.18
N SER A 684 20.59 12.66 52.12
CA SER A 684 21.94 12.25 51.73
C SER A 684 22.87 13.43 51.45
N TRP A 685 22.38 14.46 50.75
CA TRP A 685 23.16 15.66 50.48
C TRP A 685 23.39 16.49 51.74
N LYS A 686 22.37 16.64 52.60
CA LYS A 686 22.48 17.40 53.86
C LYS A 686 23.50 16.81 54.83
N GLN A 687 23.73 15.49 54.79
CA GLN A 687 24.71 14.80 55.64
C GLN A 687 26.16 15.05 55.21
N ASP A 688 26.46 14.96 53.90
CA ASP A 688 27.80 15.20 53.36
C ASP A 688 27.76 15.88 51.97
N PRO A 689 27.57 17.22 51.92
CA PRO A 689 27.52 17.95 50.66
C PRO A 689 28.79 17.84 49.83
N GLU A 690 29.97 17.87 50.47
CA GLU A 690 31.25 17.83 49.76
C GLU A 690 31.55 16.46 49.18
N GLY A 691 31.28 15.38 49.93
CA GLY A 691 31.43 14.02 49.46
C GLY A 691 30.44 13.71 48.34
N ALA A 692 29.18 14.12 48.46
CA ALA A 692 28.17 13.95 47.41
C ALA A 692 28.58 14.69 46.11
N TYR A 693 29.06 15.93 46.22
CA TYR A 693 29.56 16.70 45.08
C TYR A 693 30.74 16.00 44.38
N LYS A 694 31.72 15.52 45.15
CA LYS A 694 32.89 14.78 44.62
C LYS A 694 32.49 13.46 43.97
N ALA A 695 31.55 12.72 44.57
CA ALA A 695 31.07 11.44 44.06
C ALA A 695 30.41 11.57 42.69
N ILE A 696 29.57 12.61 42.49
CA ILE A 696 28.93 12.87 41.19
C ILE A 696 29.98 13.18 40.12
N TYR A 697 30.96 14.03 40.44
CA TYR A 697 32.05 14.33 39.50
C TYR A 697 32.85 13.08 39.12
N GLN A 698 33.22 12.25 40.11
CA GLN A 698 33.91 10.99 39.85
C GLN A 698 33.06 10.04 39.00
N GLN A 699 31.75 9.98 39.22
CA GLN A 699 30.84 9.21 38.39
C GLN A 699 30.79 9.72 36.94
N TRP A 700 30.77 11.04 36.74
CA TRP A 700 30.83 11.62 35.39
C TRP A 700 32.13 11.26 34.68
N VAL A 701 33.27 11.41 35.36
CA VAL A 701 34.58 11.04 34.79
C VAL A 701 34.63 9.54 34.47
N LYS A 702 34.11 8.69 35.35
CA LYS A 702 34.05 7.24 35.11
C LYS A 702 33.14 6.86 33.93
N SER A 703 32.02 7.55 33.75
CA SER A 703 31.00 7.17 32.76
C SER A 703 31.20 7.84 31.40
N PHE A 704 31.78 9.04 31.37
CA PHE A 704 31.88 9.89 30.18
C PHE A 704 33.30 10.42 29.91
N GLY A 705 34.26 10.16 30.81
CA GLY A 705 35.66 10.54 30.61
C GLY A 705 36.34 9.64 29.59
N ASN A 706 37.31 10.20 28.86
CA ASN A 706 38.23 9.41 28.06
C ASN A 706 39.25 8.64 28.94
N GLU A 707 40.18 7.91 28.33
CA GLU A 707 41.24 7.16 29.03
C GLU A 707 42.12 8.03 29.97
N LYS A 708 42.12 9.35 29.77
CA LYS A 708 42.84 10.33 30.61
C LYS A 708 41.95 10.97 31.67
N GLY A 709 40.70 10.51 31.82
CA GLY A 709 39.71 11.08 32.73
C GLY A 709 39.19 12.46 32.31
N GLN A 710 39.39 12.88 31.05
CA GLN A 710 38.92 14.17 30.55
C GLN A 710 37.54 14.04 29.92
N LEU A 711 36.63 14.92 30.33
CA LEU A 711 35.30 15.05 29.73
C LEU A 711 35.41 15.76 28.37
N THR A 712 34.59 15.36 27.40
CA THR A 712 34.52 15.98 26.07
C THR A 712 33.12 16.52 25.83
N LEU A 713 33.00 17.81 25.52
CA LEU A 713 31.73 18.44 25.14
C LEU A 713 31.73 18.77 23.64
N TYR A 714 30.58 19.16 23.12
CA TYR A 714 30.37 19.38 21.69
C TYR A 714 29.68 20.72 21.43
N LYS A 715 30.14 21.43 20.39
CA LYS A 715 29.53 22.69 19.94
C LYS A 715 28.74 22.49 18.66
N ALA A 716 27.57 23.15 18.59
CA ALA A 716 26.81 23.32 17.37
C ALA A 716 27.58 24.25 16.40
N THR A 717 27.86 23.76 15.19
CA THR A 717 28.64 24.49 14.16
C THR A 717 27.80 24.92 12.97
N GLY A 718 26.94 24.03 12.48
CA GLY A 718 26.15 24.26 11.27
C GLY A 718 26.81 23.64 10.02
N CYS A 719 25.99 23.03 9.18
CA CYS A 719 26.35 22.52 7.86
C CYS A 719 25.08 22.49 7.00
N GLU A 720 25.22 22.15 5.72
CA GLU A 720 24.07 22.02 4.80
C GLU A 720 23.03 21.00 5.29
N LYS A 721 23.47 19.86 5.86
CA LYS A 721 22.53 18.83 6.38
C LYS A 721 21.59 19.32 7.48
N CYS A 722 21.94 20.39 8.19
CA CYS A 722 21.15 20.99 9.26
C CYS A 722 20.75 22.44 8.97
N ASN A 723 20.89 22.89 7.71
CA ASN A 723 20.60 24.25 7.26
C ASN A 723 21.28 25.32 8.14
N GLY A 724 22.54 25.09 8.49
CA GLY A 724 23.33 26.02 9.31
C GLY A 724 22.96 26.08 10.80
N SER A 725 21.89 25.41 11.25
CA SER A 725 21.44 25.51 12.64
C SER A 725 22.36 24.81 13.66
N GLY A 726 23.14 23.82 13.22
CA GLY A 726 23.95 22.95 14.08
C GLY A 726 23.16 21.83 14.78
N TYR A 727 21.84 21.74 14.56
CA TYR A 727 20.97 20.73 15.16
C TYR A 727 20.19 19.94 14.09
N LYS A 728 19.94 18.66 14.34
CA LYS A 728 19.10 17.83 13.46
C LYS A 728 18.39 16.76 14.27
N GLY A 729 17.06 16.79 14.26
CA GLY A 729 16.23 15.93 15.08
C GLY A 729 16.11 16.43 16.52
N ARG A 730 15.35 15.68 17.33
CA ARG A 730 15.05 15.99 18.73
C ARG A 730 15.57 14.90 19.66
N VAL A 731 15.75 15.26 20.93
CA VAL A 731 16.11 14.35 22.02
C VAL A 731 15.12 14.53 23.17
N GLY A 732 14.58 13.43 23.69
CA GLY A 732 13.73 13.46 24.88
C GLY A 732 14.58 13.64 26.12
N LEU A 733 14.15 14.50 27.04
CA LEU A 733 14.66 14.59 28.41
C LEU A 733 13.58 14.04 29.34
N HIS A 734 13.97 13.17 30.26
CA HIS A 734 13.04 12.34 31.02
C HIS A 734 13.31 12.39 32.50
N GLU A 735 12.23 12.54 33.27
CA GLU A 735 12.22 12.47 34.72
C GLU A 735 11.18 11.43 35.13
N LEU A 736 11.64 10.33 35.73
CA LEU A 736 10.79 9.19 36.08
C LEU A 736 10.66 9.09 37.60
N LEU A 737 9.46 9.38 38.08
CA LEU A 737 9.05 9.15 39.46
C LEU A 737 8.39 7.78 39.57
N GLU A 738 8.83 6.98 40.55
CA GLU A 738 8.24 5.68 40.86
C GLU A 738 7.26 5.80 42.03
N GLY A 739 6.16 5.04 41.99
CA GLY A 739 5.24 4.90 43.11
C GLY A 739 5.80 3.97 44.19
N THR A 740 6.90 4.36 44.85
CA THR A 740 7.51 3.62 45.97
C THR A 740 6.64 3.70 47.23
N ASP A 741 6.83 2.80 48.20
CA ASP A 741 6.06 2.83 49.45
C ASP A 741 6.25 4.15 50.22
N THR A 742 7.46 4.72 50.20
CA THR A 742 7.75 6.04 50.79
C THR A 742 6.98 7.15 50.06
N MET A 743 6.98 7.12 48.73
CA MET A 743 6.21 8.09 47.94
C MET A 743 4.71 7.96 48.18
N LYS A 744 4.18 6.74 48.22
CA LYS A 744 2.77 6.47 48.50
C LYS A 744 2.35 7.00 49.86
N ARG A 745 3.18 6.82 50.88
CA ARG A 745 2.96 7.39 52.20
C ARG A 745 2.92 8.92 52.16
N ASN A 746 3.86 9.56 51.45
CA ASN A 746 3.86 11.01 51.28
C ASN A 746 2.57 11.52 50.60
N ILE A 747 2.05 10.78 49.62
CA ILE A 747 0.78 11.11 48.96
C ILE A 747 -0.39 11.02 49.95
N GLN A 748 -0.48 9.93 50.72
CA GLN A 748 -1.51 9.72 51.74
C GLN A 748 -1.49 10.81 52.82
N GLU A 749 -0.30 11.23 53.25
CA GLU A 749 -0.09 12.26 54.28
C GLU A 749 -0.20 13.70 53.73
N HIS A 750 -0.45 13.89 52.43
CA HIS A 750 -0.45 15.21 51.77
C HIS A 750 0.84 16.01 52.01
N ALA A 751 1.98 15.33 51.90
CA ALA A 751 3.29 15.96 52.03
C ALA A 751 3.46 17.13 51.05
N ARG A 752 4.33 18.07 51.39
CA ARG A 752 4.58 19.23 50.50
C ARG A 752 5.31 18.77 49.24
N VAL A 753 5.12 19.48 48.13
CA VAL A 753 5.78 19.18 46.84
C VAL A 753 7.29 19.04 46.99
N ALA A 754 7.92 19.90 47.80
CA ALA A 754 9.36 19.85 48.07
C ALA A 754 9.82 18.55 48.76
N GLU A 755 8.98 17.99 49.64
CA GLU A 755 9.25 16.74 50.35
C GLU A 755 9.08 15.53 49.43
N MET A 756 8.00 15.51 48.63
CA MET A 756 7.81 14.50 47.58
C MET A 756 8.95 14.54 46.56
N PHE A 757 9.36 15.73 46.12
CA PHE A 757 10.46 15.91 45.19
C PHE A 757 11.79 15.38 45.76
N ALA A 758 12.11 15.69 47.03
CA ALA A 758 13.29 15.15 47.70
C ALA A 758 13.24 13.62 47.83
N THR A 759 12.07 13.07 48.17
CA THR A 759 11.85 11.61 48.27
C THR A 759 12.07 10.94 46.91
N ALA A 760 11.52 11.51 45.83
CA ALA A 760 11.70 10.96 44.49
C ALA A 760 13.19 10.93 44.07
N LEU A 761 13.96 11.98 44.41
CA LEU A 761 15.41 12.00 44.18
C LEU A 761 16.14 10.92 44.99
N GLU A 762 15.75 10.71 46.24
CA GLU A 762 16.31 9.64 47.09
C GLU A 762 15.97 8.24 46.56
N ASP A 763 14.79 8.06 45.99
CA ASP A 763 14.36 6.83 45.29
C ASP A 763 15.07 6.65 43.92
N GLY A 764 15.96 7.58 43.55
CA GLY A 764 16.79 7.49 42.36
C GLY A 764 16.13 8.04 41.10
N MET A 765 15.15 8.94 41.22
CA MET A 765 14.70 9.79 40.11
C MET A 765 15.84 10.71 39.67
N ARG A 766 16.05 10.83 38.36
CA ARG A 766 16.85 11.90 37.77
C ARG A 766 15.92 12.99 37.29
N THR A 767 16.24 14.25 37.55
CA THR A 767 15.41 15.37 37.08
C THR A 767 15.60 15.59 35.58
N LEU A 768 14.66 16.31 34.95
CA LEU A 768 14.76 16.64 33.53
C LEU A 768 16.10 17.32 33.19
N LYS A 769 16.60 18.19 34.08
CA LYS A 769 17.88 18.87 33.89
C LYS A 769 19.07 17.92 34.08
N GLN A 770 19.01 17.01 35.06
CA GLN A 770 20.06 16.02 35.29
C GLN A 770 20.21 15.06 34.09
N ASP A 771 19.10 14.48 33.61
CA ASP A 771 19.08 13.64 32.40
C ASP A 771 19.56 14.42 31.16
N GLY A 772 19.19 15.70 31.05
CA GLY A 772 19.69 16.61 30.04
C GLY A 772 21.21 16.80 30.08
N ILE A 773 21.78 17.08 31.25
CA ILE A 773 23.23 17.26 31.43
C ILE A 773 23.99 15.98 31.09
N GLU A 774 23.50 14.81 31.49
CA GLU A 774 24.12 13.53 31.08
C GLU A 774 24.13 13.36 29.56
N LYS A 775 23.07 13.79 28.86
CA LYS A 775 23.02 13.79 27.38
C LYS A 775 23.95 14.82 26.75
N VAL A 776 24.30 15.89 27.47
CA VAL A 776 25.36 16.83 27.07
C VAL A 776 26.73 16.16 27.17
N LEU A 777 26.99 15.42 28.26
CA LEU A 777 28.22 14.66 28.46
C LEU A 777 28.38 13.53 27.43
N GLN A 778 27.28 12.94 26.96
CA GLN A 778 27.25 11.98 25.85
C GLN A 778 27.42 12.63 24.47
N GLY A 779 27.39 13.97 24.38
CA GLY A 779 27.45 14.72 23.13
C GLY A 779 26.21 14.60 22.24
N ILE A 780 25.05 14.27 22.82
CA ILE A 780 23.78 14.16 22.08
C ILE A 780 23.14 15.55 21.90
N THR A 781 23.23 16.40 22.92
CA THR A 781 22.74 17.78 22.92
C THR A 781 23.79 18.70 23.58
N ASP A 782 23.44 19.98 23.76
CA ASP A 782 24.29 20.94 24.46
C ASP A 782 23.54 21.60 25.65
N ILE A 783 24.31 22.24 26.53
CA ILE A 783 23.77 22.84 27.76
C ILE A 783 22.78 23.97 27.46
N LYS A 784 22.90 24.64 26.31
CA LYS A 784 21.98 25.70 25.88
C LYS A 784 20.59 25.12 25.61
N GLN A 785 20.51 23.97 24.94
CA GLN A 785 19.24 23.29 24.71
C GLN A 785 18.61 22.80 26.01
N VAL A 786 19.40 22.19 26.91
CA VAL A 786 18.89 21.73 28.22
C VAL A 786 18.29 22.90 29.01
N ARG A 787 19.01 24.01 29.13
CA ARG A 787 18.52 25.22 29.83
C ARG A 787 17.27 25.82 29.18
N THR A 788 17.11 25.69 27.86
CA THR A 788 15.95 26.21 27.12
C THR A 788 14.67 25.42 27.41
N VAL A 789 14.77 24.11 27.62
CA VAL A 789 13.59 23.23 27.77
C VAL A 789 13.29 22.86 29.22
N CYS A 790 14.29 22.96 30.10
CA CYS A 790 14.19 22.74 31.54
C CYS A 790 14.09 24.06 32.32
N ILE A 791 13.30 25.01 31.81
CA ILE A 791 13.06 26.28 32.50
C ILE A 791 12.24 25.98 33.77
N LYS A 792 12.80 26.40 34.90
CA LYS A 792 12.07 26.61 36.15
C LYS A 792 11.86 28.10 36.35
#